data_AF-A0AAW0RW58-F1
#
_entry.id   AF-A0AAW0RW58-F1
#
_cell.length_a   1.000
_cell.length_b   1.000
_cell.length_c   1.000
_cell.angle_alpha   90.00
_cell.angle_beta   90.00
_cell.angle_gamma   90.00
#
_symmetry.space_group_name_H-M   'P 1'
#
loop_
_entity.id
_entity.type
_entity.pdbx_description
1 polymer ?
#
loop_
_entity_poly.entity_id
_entity_poly.type
_entity_poly.pdbx_seq_one_letter_code
_entity_poly.pdbx_strand_id
1 'polypeptide(L)'
;MAPQTVEQIIADVSAPPPVGTPHALPIPGSERPNRTAVYRHWRFRDQPLLTKLEPEVESVHDLLELAIKKYGNRKALGVRKWNPVTQEHENKFDWMTYAEMGERRKNLGAGIIDVVQQAGYTNSKYGVGIWSPNTPEWHLTDMACTSQSLFSVSLYETLGPDTTEYIINHAELPVVACSANHIPVLIKLASRVPTLKVIISLDALDKGEHKDKNPGNILKDIAAQSGLKLYEIHELEEIGLKSGRGFRPPTWNDITTINYTSGTTGPPKGVVMHQGNAVAAINGARSMGNVQANDTHISYLPLAHIYGRMIDQLALVSGAAVGFFRGDVLGLVDDLKLLKPTSFPSVPRLFNRFNSAIKAATVEAPGFKGALSRHVIDVKKGYMRQPPGSTTNTHFFYDRLWTKKVRAAVGLDNARSMISGSAQLDPDVQEFLGAAFGNEFRQGYGMTETYAGATVQLSRDYSAGNLGPPLPCLELCLESVPDYNYSVDDKPNPRGEVLMRGPTMFQGYHKNDEENKKVLEADGWFHSGDIGEIDSLGRLRIIDRKKNVLKLAQGEYISPERIENVYLGNTNIVATAYVHGDSKESTLVAIFGVDPENFPPFASKVLGRNVAAGDVAGINAAAREPKVKEAVLKVLDKIGRGHKFNNWERVRNVHLLLDPFTPDNGLLTPTLKLKRPQAAKAFREDIDRLYAEIKATEEPSKFKLKALNLRVQFIFMFVIDLVKIGNILTNKPLGGVYSTCVWHSTDPQPRPLPSTRLAGGHRHPIPLLLGPLFRPFGTPCGKTKLEGHSSTSEDCDRNEYTSHGNESSDKDG
;
A
#
# COMPACT_ATOMS: atom_id res chain seq x y z
N MET A 1 -12.58 35.70 21.87
CA MET A 1 -11.47 34.76 22.13
C MET A 1 -10.32 35.12 21.21
N ALA A 2 -9.06 34.85 21.58
CA ALA A 2 -7.96 34.91 20.62
C ALA A 2 -8.13 33.79 19.57
N PRO A 3 -7.65 33.98 18.32
CA PRO A 3 -7.60 32.88 17.35
C PRO A 3 -6.67 31.76 17.87
N GLN A 4 -7.04 30.51 17.60
CA GLN A 4 -6.20 29.36 17.94
C GLN A 4 -4.90 29.37 17.12
N THR A 5 -3.79 28.91 17.70
CA THR A 5 -2.56 28.70 16.93
C THR A 5 -2.65 27.41 16.09
N VAL A 6 -1.83 27.30 15.05
CA VAL A 6 -1.74 26.08 14.23
C VAL A 6 -1.44 24.85 15.08
N GLU A 7 -0.56 24.96 16.07
CA GLU A 7 -0.24 23.88 17.00
C GLU A 7 -1.45 23.47 17.86
N GLN A 8 -2.31 24.41 18.26
CA GLN A 8 -3.55 24.12 18.99
C GLN A 8 -4.57 23.41 18.08
N ILE A 9 -4.71 23.85 16.83
CA ILE A 9 -5.59 23.21 15.83
C ILE A 9 -5.10 21.78 15.54
N ILE A 10 -3.79 21.56 15.35
CA ILE A 10 -3.23 20.23 15.15
C ILE A 10 -3.43 19.34 16.38
N ALA A 11 -3.16 19.85 17.59
CA ALA A 11 -3.35 19.09 18.82
C ALA A 11 -4.82 18.69 19.04
N ASP A 12 -5.76 19.56 18.72
CA ASP A 12 -7.19 19.26 18.76
C ASP A 12 -7.58 18.22 17.70
N VAL A 13 -7.29 18.47 16.42
CA VAL A 13 -7.68 17.60 15.30
C VAL A 13 -7.06 16.20 15.38
N SER A 14 -5.81 16.08 15.83
CA SER A 14 -5.10 14.80 15.99
C SER A 14 -5.61 13.93 17.15
N ALA A 15 -6.41 14.49 18.07
CA ALA A 15 -6.94 13.75 19.20
C ALA A 15 -7.84 12.59 18.71
N PRO A 16 -7.68 11.37 19.26
CA PRO A 16 -8.53 10.25 18.89
C PRO A 16 -9.99 10.52 19.32
N PRO A 17 -10.97 9.91 18.63
CA PRO A 17 -12.37 10.00 19.01
C PRO A 17 -12.60 9.45 20.43
N PRO A 18 -13.63 9.95 21.16
CA PRO A 18 -14.04 9.39 22.45
C PRO A 18 -14.25 7.87 22.37
N VAL A 19 -13.87 7.17 23.44
CA VAL A 19 -13.91 5.70 23.50
C VAL A 19 -15.32 5.18 23.16
N GLY A 20 -15.40 4.34 22.12
CA GLY A 20 -16.66 3.76 21.64
C GLY A 20 -17.39 4.57 20.56
N THR A 21 -16.87 5.73 20.13
CA THR A 21 -17.45 6.50 19.01
C THR A 21 -16.76 6.21 17.66
N PRO A 22 -17.47 6.33 16.52
CA PRO A 22 -16.87 6.13 15.20
C PRO A 22 -15.75 7.13 14.86
N HIS A 23 -14.80 6.68 14.04
CA HIS A 23 -13.67 7.49 13.55
C HIS A 23 -14.08 8.39 12.37
N ALA A 24 -15.06 7.94 11.58
CA ALA A 24 -15.78 8.77 10.61
C ALA A 24 -17.28 8.70 10.87
N LEU A 25 -18.00 9.76 10.55
CA LEU A 25 -19.45 9.84 10.71
C LEU A 25 -20.12 10.13 9.35
N PRO A 26 -21.27 9.50 9.05
CA PRO A 26 -22.08 9.87 7.89
C PRO A 26 -22.74 11.24 8.12
N ILE A 27 -22.82 12.05 7.07
CA ILE A 27 -23.62 13.28 7.03
C ILE A 27 -25.10 12.85 6.86
N PRO A 28 -26.03 13.23 7.75
CA PRO A 28 -27.44 12.84 7.63
C PRO A 28 -28.09 13.38 6.33
N GLY A 29 -28.85 12.54 5.62
CA GLY A 29 -29.57 12.94 4.41
C GLY A 29 -28.67 13.20 3.19
N SER A 30 -27.47 12.61 3.17
CA SER A 30 -26.49 12.75 2.08
C SER A 30 -26.42 11.53 1.15
N GLU A 31 -27.09 10.45 1.53
CA GLU A 31 -27.29 9.23 0.75
C GLU A 31 -27.97 9.50 -0.60
N ARG A 32 -27.61 8.70 -1.61
CA ARG A 32 -28.18 8.73 -2.97
C ARG A 32 -28.60 7.31 -3.37
N PRO A 33 -29.51 7.13 -4.35
CA PRO A 33 -29.75 5.81 -4.93
C PRO A 33 -28.43 5.14 -5.34
N ASN A 34 -28.27 3.87 -4.95
CA ASN A 34 -27.04 3.06 -5.10
C ASN A 34 -25.78 3.54 -4.34
N ARG A 35 -25.81 4.65 -3.57
CA ARG A 35 -24.66 5.13 -2.78
C ARG A 35 -24.93 5.15 -1.28
N THR A 36 -23.88 4.98 -0.47
CA THR A 36 -23.95 5.26 0.96
C THR A 36 -24.19 6.76 1.22
N ALA A 37 -24.52 7.10 2.46
CA ALA A 37 -24.27 8.45 2.96
C ALA A 37 -22.77 8.83 2.81
N VAL A 38 -22.50 10.13 2.79
CA VAL A 38 -21.15 10.70 2.73
C VAL A 38 -20.51 10.67 4.11
N TYR A 39 -19.34 10.06 4.22
CA TYR A 39 -18.56 10.00 5.45
C TYR A 39 -17.49 11.10 5.47
N ARG A 40 -17.30 11.70 6.65
CA ARG A 40 -16.20 12.61 6.98
C ARG A 40 -15.52 12.21 8.29
N HIS A 41 -14.28 12.65 8.49
CA HIS A 41 -13.59 12.56 9.78
C HIS A 41 -14.51 13.03 10.93
N TRP A 42 -14.49 12.36 12.09
CA TRP A 42 -15.49 12.58 13.16
C TRP A 42 -15.65 14.05 13.58
N ARG A 43 -14.56 14.81 13.70
CA ARG A 43 -14.55 16.27 13.99
C ARG A 43 -15.09 17.17 12.87
N PHE A 44 -15.19 16.66 11.64
CA PHE A 44 -15.48 17.44 10.43
C PHE A 44 -16.84 17.09 9.79
N ARG A 45 -17.69 16.31 10.46
CA ARG A 45 -19.05 16.01 9.98
C ARG A 45 -19.86 17.30 9.69
N ASP A 46 -19.92 18.19 10.68
CA ASP A 46 -20.85 19.33 10.69
C ASP A 46 -20.17 20.69 10.39
N GLN A 47 -18.90 20.69 9.95
CA GLN A 47 -18.12 21.89 9.63
C GLN A 47 -17.41 21.75 8.27
N PRO A 48 -16.91 22.84 7.65
CA PRO A 48 -16.19 22.77 6.37
C PRO A 48 -14.94 21.88 6.45
N LEU A 49 -14.58 21.24 5.32
CA LEU A 49 -13.35 20.44 5.21
C LEU A 49 -12.11 21.31 5.43
N LEU A 50 -11.06 20.72 6.03
CA LEU A 50 -9.78 21.39 6.23
C LEU A 50 -9.09 21.64 4.87
N THR A 51 -8.93 22.91 4.49
CA THR A 51 -8.18 23.33 3.30
C THR A 51 -6.80 23.88 3.66
N LYS A 52 -6.75 24.73 4.68
CA LYS A 52 -5.57 25.46 5.15
C LYS A 52 -5.50 25.39 6.68
N LEU A 53 -4.28 25.36 7.23
CA LEU A 53 -4.04 25.62 8.66
C LEU A 53 -3.68 27.10 8.86
N GLU A 54 -2.79 27.63 8.02
CA GLU A 54 -2.46 29.04 7.88
C GLU A 54 -3.32 29.69 6.76
N PRO A 55 -4.24 30.63 7.06
CA PRO A 55 -5.16 31.19 6.06
C PRO A 55 -4.48 31.86 4.86
N GLU A 56 -3.30 32.44 5.06
CA GLU A 56 -2.51 33.19 4.08
C GLU A 56 -1.78 32.33 3.04
N VAL A 57 -1.69 31.01 3.25
CA VAL A 57 -0.99 30.08 2.35
C VAL A 57 -1.83 29.80 1.11
N GLU A 58 -1.34 30.12 -0.09
CA GLU A 58 -1.96 29.70 -1.36
C GLU A 58 -1.22 28.53 -2.03
N SER A 59 0.01 28.25 -1.62
CA SER A 59 0.92 27.32 -2.30
C SER A 59 1.89 26.54 -1.42
N VAL A 60 2.52 25.52 -2.01
CA VAL A 60 3.63 24.79 -1.38
C VAL A 60 4.83 25.71 -1.14
N HIS A 61 5.02 26.75 -1.96
CA HIS A 61 6.05 27.75 -1.74
C HIS A 61 5.83 28.52 -0.43
N ASP A 62 4.59 28.93 -0.13
CA ASP A 62 4.28 29.69 1.10
C ASP A 62 4.46 28.83 2.36
N LEU A 63 4.08 27.55 2.31
CA LEU A 63 4.36 26.59 3.38
C LEU A 63 5.86 26.45 3.64
N LEU A 64 6.69 26.46 2.59
CA LEU A 64 8.14 26.42 2.69
C LEU A 64 8.71 27.75 3.23
N GLU A 65 8.19 28.90 2.84
CA GLU A 65 8.61 30.20 3.41
C GLU A 65 8.35 30.28 4.91
N LEU A 66 7.15 29.83 5.36
CA LEU A 66 6.81 29.75 6.77
C LEU A 66 7.75 28.81 7.54
N ALA A 67 8.08 27.65 6.96
CA ALA A 67 9.04 26.70 7.56
C ALA A 67 10.46 27.28 7.62
N ILE A 68 10.98 27.85 6.52
CA ILE A 68 12.31 28.47 6.47
C ILE A 68 12.42 29.62 7.48
N LYS A 69 11.42 30.50 7.54
CA LYS A 69 11.34 31.61 8.50
C LYS A 69 11.31 31.14 9.97
N LYS A 70 10.65 30.03 10.26
CA LYS A 70 10.49 29.48 11.63
C LYS A 70 11.65 28.57 12.06
N TYR A 71 12.37 27.97 11.09
CA TYR A 71 13.30 26.88 11.34
C TYR A 71 14.69 27.05 10.70
N GLY A 72 15.01 28.23 10.13
CA GLY A 72 16.24 28.53 9.37
C GLY A 72 17.54 27.83 9.80
N ASN A 73 17.89 27.86 11.09
CA ASN A 73 19.13 27.28 11.62
C ASN A 73 19.06 25.78 11.94
N ARG A 74 17.90 25.11 11.71
CA ARG A 74 17.73 23.66 11.88
C ARG A 74 18.20 22.92 10.63
N LYS A 75 18.50 21.64 10.79
CA LYS A 75 18.81 20.70 9.69
C LYS A 75 17.57 20.49 8.81
N ALA A 76 17.71 20.67 7.50
CA ALA A 76 16.66 20.44 6.51
C ALA A 76 16.95 19.17 5.69
N LEU A 77 17.98 19.18 4.84
CA LEU A 77 18.34 18.09 3.93
C LEU A 77 19.68 17.50 4.34
N GLY A 78 19.83 16.18 4.37
CA GLY A 78 21.07 15.52 4.77
C GLY A 78 21.45 14.34 3.89
N VAL A 79 22.74 14.15 3.62
CA VAL A 79 23.25 13.10 2.72
C VAL A 79 24.51 12.43 3.28
N ARG A 80 24.67 11.14 3.01
CA ARG A 80 25.93 10.42 3.22
C ARG A 80 26.82 10.58 1.99
N LYS A 81 27.81 11.47 2.05
CA LYS A 81 28.75 11.70 0.93
C LYS A 81 29.46 10.41 0.53
N TRP A 82 29.67 10.24 -0.77
CA TRP A 82 30.51 9.17 -1.32
C TRP A 82 31.98 9.58 -1.24
N ASN A 83 32.83 8.73 -0.67
CA ASN A 83 34.28 8.91 -0.69
C ASN A 83 34.89 8.09 -1.85
N PRO A 84 35.41 8.74 -2.91
CA PRO A 84 35.96 8.03 -4.07
C PRO A 84 37.27 7.29 -3.78
N VAL A 85 37.97 7.62 -2.69
CA VAL A 85 39.24 6.98 -2.30
C VAL A 85 39.00 5.67 -1.54
N THR A 86 38.03 5.63 -0.63
CA THR A 86 37.68 4.40 0.11
C THR A 86 36.62 3.56 -0.60
N GLN A 87 35.92 4.11 -1.59
CA GLN A 87 34.77 3.50 -2.25
C GLN A 87 33.63 3.15 -1.28
N GLU A 88 33.41 4.02 -0.29
CA GLU A 88 32.37 3.89 0.72
C GLU A 88 31.61 5.21 0.90
N HIS A 89 30.35 5.12 1.33
CA HIS A 89 29.62 6.27 1.86
C HIS A 89 30.11 6.59 3.28
N GLU A 90 30.34 7.86 3.59
CA GLU A 90 30.74 8.31 4.91
C GLU A 90 29.81 7.78 6.02
N ASN A 91 30.38 7.49 7.20
CA ASN A 91 29.63 7.06 8.38
C ASN A 91 29.02 8.26 9.16
N LYS A 92 28.58 9.28 8.42
CA LYS A 92 27.82 10.44 8.90
C LYS A 92 26.89 10.95 7.81
N PHE A 93 25.85 11.66 8.23
CA PHE A 93 25.07 12.53 7.35
C PHE A 93 25.63 13.95 7.48
N ASP A 94 26.05 14.55 6.38
CA ASP A 94 26.28 15.99 6.28
C ASP A 94 24.95 16.69 6.00
N TRP A 95 24.71 17.83 6.64
CA TRP A 95 23.40 18.49 6.68
C TRP A 95 23.46 19.91 6.17
N MET A 96 22.53 20.22 5.27
CA MET A 96 22.13 21.57 4.89
C MET A 96 21.04 22.06 5.86
N THR A 97 21.08 23.34 6.21
CA THR A 97 20.07 24.01 7.02
C THR A 97 18.87 24.48 6.20
N TYR A 98 17.78 24.85 6.88
CA TYR A 98 16.62 25.48 6.22
C TYR A 98 16.96 26.80 5.52
N ALA A 99 17.89 27.58 6.06
CA ALA A 99 18.35 28.83 5.45
C ALA A 99 19.11 28.58 4.15
N GLU A 100 20.12 27.70 4.17
CA GLU A 100 20.88 27.31 2.97
C GLU A 100 19.99 26.65 1.91
N MET A 101 19.03 25.82 2.33
CA MET A 101 18.03 25.23 1.44
C MET A 101 17.15 26.30 0.77
N GLY A 102 16.72 27.32 1.51
CA GLY A 102 15.94 28.45 0.99
C GLY A 102 16.71 29.28 -0.03
N GLU A 103 18.01 29.52 0.23
CA GLU A 103 18.90 30.22 -0.69
C GLU A 103 19.18 29.42 -1.97
N ARG A 104 19.61 28.15 -1.86
CA ARG A 104 19.82 27.27 -3.03
C ARG A 104 18.54 27.17 -3.87
N ARG A 105 17.37 26.98 -3.25
CA ARG A 105 16.06 26.96 -3.92
C ARG A 105 15.79 28.25 -4.70
N LYS A 106 16.03 29.41 -4.09
CA LYS A 106 15.84 30.73 -4.73
C LYS A 106 16.73 30.89 -5.95
N ASN A 107 18.03 30.65 -5.76
CA ASN A 107 19.04 30.86 -6.77
C ASN A 107 18.84 29.87 -7.94
N LEU A 108 18.60 28.59 -7.65
CA LEU A 108 18.27 27.59 -8.67
C LEU A 108 17.00 27.96 -9.46
N GLY A 109 15.93 28.38 -8.77
CA GLY A 109 14.68 28.78 -9.44
C GLY A 109 14.88 29.94 -10.42
N ALA A 110 15.61 30.97 -10.00
CA ALA A 110 15.99 32.08 -10.86
C ALA A 110 16.86 31.62 -12.06
N GLY A 111 17.84 30.74 -11.82
CA GLY A 111 18.69 30.16 -12.86
C GLY A 111 17.91 29.39 -13.92
N ILE A 112 16.95 28.54 -13.52
CA ILE A 112 16.08 27.78 -14.43
C ILE A 112 15.31 28.72 -15.37
N ILE A 113 14.74 29.81 -14.85
CA ILE A 113 14.02 30.80 -15.68
C ILE A 113 14.96 31.42 -16.71
N ASP A 114 16.14 31.88 -16.26
CA ASP A 114 17.08 32.62 -17.12
C ASP A 114 17.66 31.73 -18.24
N VAL A 115 18.11 30.51 -17.95
CA VAL A 115 18.70 29.65 -19.00
C VAL A 115 17.67 29.17 -20.03
N VAL A 116 16.41 28.97 -19.62
CA VAL A 116 15.31 28.57 -20.52
C VAL A 116 14.85 29.74 -21.39
N GLN A 117 14.78 30.96 -20.83
CA GLN A 117 14.53 32.19 -21.60
C GLN A 117 15.66 32.45 -22.62
N GLN A 118 16.92 32.30 -22.20
CA GLN A 118 18.09 32.36 -23.10
C GLN A 118 18.11 31.25 -24.16
N ALA A 119 17.36 30.16 -23.98
CA ALA A 119 17.20 29.09 -24.96
C ALA A 119 16.00 29.31 -25.90
N GLY A 120 15.39 30.51 -25.88
CA GLY A 120 14.33 30.93 -26.80
C GLY A 120 12.92 30.55 -26.36
N TYR A 121 12.74 29.97 -25.17
CA TYR A 121 11.43 29.54 -24.69
C TYR A 121 10.83 30.60 -23.74
N THR A 122 9.78 31.28 -24.23
CA THR A 122 9.27 32.54 -23.63
C THR A 122 8.01 32.37 -22.77
N ASN A 123 7.40 31.18 -22.72
CA ASN A 123 6.20 30.94 -21.91
C ASN A 123 6.51 31.14 -20.42
N SER A 124 5.64 31.85 -19.70
CA SER A 124 5.91 32.20 -18.30
C SER A 124 5.60 31.11 -17.28
N LYS A 125 4.91 30.03 -17.66
CA LYS A 125 4.70 28.83 -16.82
C LYS A 125 4.91 27.60 -17.69
N TYR A 126 5.68 26.63 -17.22
CA TYR A 126 6.03 25.41 -17.96
C TYR A 126 6.46 24.29 -17.04
N GLY A 127 6.51 23.08 -17.59
CA GLY A 127 6.95 21.87 -16.91
C GLY A 127 8.47 21.77 -16.89
N VAL A 128 9.04 21.45 -15.73
CA VAL A 128 10.45 21.05 -15.57
C VAL A 128 10.49 19.55 -15.37
N GLY A 129 11.08 18.82 -16.32
CA GLY A 129 11.33 17.38 -16.15
C GLY A 129 12.31 17.14 -15.01
N ILE A 130 12.05 16.15 -14.15
CA ILE A 130 13.02 15.72 -13.11
C ILE A 130 13.21 14.20 -13.20
N TRP A 131 14.39 13.75 -13.62
CA TRP A 131 14.75 12.34 -13.87
C TRP A 131 16.04 11.95 -13.13
N SER A 132 15.92 11.54 -11.87
CA SER A 132 17.03 11.23 -10.97
C SER A 132 16.52 10.39 -9.78
N PRO A 133 17.37 9.64 -9.05
CA PRO A 133 17.01 9.04 -7.77
C PRO A 133 16.67 10.10 -6.69
N ASN A 134 16.31 9.66 -5.48
CA ASN A 134 16.14 10.58 -4.35
C ASN A 134 17.48 11.24 -3.98
N THR A 135 17.62 12.53 -4.27
CA THR A 135 18.76 13.37 -3.87
C THR A 135 18.26 14.70 -3.29
N PRO A 136 19.05 15.40 -2.47
CA PRO A 136 18.76 16.79 -2.08
C PRO A 136 18.51 17.68 -3.30
N GLU A 137 19.29 17.47 -4.37
CA GLU A 137 19.24 18.17 -5.65
C GLU A 137 17.91 17.94 -6.41
N TRP A 138 17.35 16.72 -6.36
CA TRP A 138 15.99 16.43 -6.83
C TRP A 138 14.97 17.32 -6.11
N HIS A 139 15.04 17.35 -4.77
CA HIS A 139 14.06 18.07 -3.94
C HIS A 139 14.23 19.60 -4.05
N LEU A 140 15.46 20.09 -4.13
CA LEU A 140 15.77 21.49 -4.44
C LEU A 140 15.20 21.91 -5.79
N THR A 141 15.23 21.03 -6.80
CA THR A 141 14.66 21.31 -8.13
C THR A 141 13.13 21.42 -8.10
N ASP A 142 12.43 20.48 -7.43
CA ASP A 142 10.96 20.54 -7.25
C ASP A 142 10.54 21.81 -6.50
N MET A 143 11.22 22.15 -5.40
CA MET A 143 10.98 23.39 -4.66
C MET A 143 11.34 24.64 -5.48
N ALA A 144 12.42 24.62 -6.28
CA ALA A 144 12.83 25.72 -7.13
C ALA A 144 11.77 26.05 -8.19
N CYS A 145 11.14 25.03 -8.77
CA CYS A 145 10.00 25.18 -9.68
C CYS A 145 8.86 25.97 -9.01
N THR A 146 8.43 25.53 -7.82
CA THR A 146 7.36 26.21 -7.07
C THR A 146 7.71 27.65 -6.67
N SER A 147 8.99 28.01 -6.59
CA SER A 147 9.42 29.39 -6.27
C SER A 147 9.28 30.40 -7.42
N GLN A 148 9.00 29.94 -8.64
CA GLN A 148 8.91 30.76 -9.85
C GLN A 148 7.63 30.56 -10.68
N SER A 149 6.62 29.88 -10.11
CA SER A 149 5.40 29.44 -10.81
C SER A 149 5.65 28.47 -11.98
N LEU A 150 6.68 27.63 -11.87
CA LEU A 150 6.88 26.46 -12.71
C LEU A 150 6.31 25.21 -12.01
N PHE A 151 6.00 24.17 -12.77
CA PHE A 151 5.55 22.89 -12.22
C PHE A 151 6.54 21.77 -12.54
N SER A 152 6.72 20.81 -11.63
CA SER A 152 7.59 19.67 -11.87
C SER A 152 6.86 18.57 -12.66
N VAL A 153 7.56 17.88 -13.55
CA VAL A 153 7.08 16.68 -14.22
C VAL A 153 8.09 15.58 -13.93
N SER A 154 7.74 14.66 -13.05
CA SER A 154 8.71 13.71 -12.50
C SER A 154 8.74 12.41 -13.27
N LEU A 155 9.94 12.04 -13.74
CA LEU A 155 10.25 10.78 -14.38
C LEU A 155 10.83 9.83 -13.32
N TYR A 156 10.50 8.54 -13.43
CA TYR A 156 11.10 7.51 -12.59
C TYR A 156 12.55 7.26 -13.02
N GLU A 157 13.46 7.02 -12.08
CA GLU A 157 14.85 6.69 -12.39
C GLU A 157 14.97 5.53 -13.39
N THR A 158 14.18 4.47 -13.18
CA THR A 158 14.11 3.25 -14.02
C THR A 158 13.21 3.38 -15.26
N LEU A 159 13.01 4.60 -15.79
CA LEU A 159 12.15 4.82 -16.96
C LEU A 159 12.91 4.59 -18.28
N GLY A 160 12.34 3.77 -19.17
CA GLY A 160 12.92 3.48 -20.48
C GLY A 160 12.78 4.65 -21.48
N PRO A 161 13.71 4.76 -22.46
CA PRO A 161 13.84 5.92 -23.35
C PRO A 161 12.56 6.29 -24.11
N ASP A 162 11.84 5.32 -24.68
CA ASP A 162 10.60 5.60 -25.42
C ASP A 162 9.47 6.14 -24.52
N THR A 163 9.47 5.77 -23.23
CA THR A 163 8.49 6.32 -22.27
C THR A 163 8.91 7.69 -21.76
N THR A 164 10.22 7.94 -21.60
CA THR A 164 10.78 9.28 -21.35
C THR A 164 10.44 10.23 -22.49
N GLU A 165 10.65 9.84 -23.75
CA GLU A 165 10.29 10.63 -24.94
C GLU A 165 8.80 10.95 -24.99
N TYR A 166 7.94 9.95 -24.79
CA TYR A 166 6.50 10.16 -24.71
C TYR A 166 6.14 11.19 -23.62
N ILE A 167 6.75 11.13 -22.43
CA ILE A 167 6.49 12.09 -21.35
C ILE A 167 6.97 13.50 -21.72
N ILE A 168 8.18 13.63 -22.29
CA ILE A 168 8.75 14.93 -22.69
C ILE A 168 7.87 15.60 -23.74
N ASN A 169 7.44 14.86 -24.77
CA ASN A 169 6.57 15.37 -25.82
C ASN A 169 5.14 15.63 -25.32
N HIS A 170 4.57 14.74 -24.52
CA HIS A 170 3.18 14.87 -24.04
C HIS A 170 3.00 16.00 -23.03
N ALA A 171 4.00 16.27 -22.17
CA ALA A 171 4.03 17.43 -21.27
C ALA A 171 4.77 18.66 -21.86
N GLU A 172 5.20 18.60 -23.12
CA GLU A 172 5.85 19.68 -23.88
C GLU A 172 7.04 20.33 -23.15
N LEU A 173 7.89 19.52 -22.53
CA LEU A 173 8.93 20.00 -21.61
C LEU A 173 10.04 20.75 -22.38
N PRO A 174 10.34 22.03 -22.03
CA PRO A 174 11.49 22.75 -22.57
C PRO A 174 12.80 22.44 -21.83
N VAL A 175 12.71 21.89 -20.61
CA VAL A 175 13.87 21.58 -19.76
C VAL A 175 13.68 20.25 -19.02
N VAL A 176 14.76 19.47 -18.92
CA VAL A 176 14.84 18.28 -18.07
C VAL A 176 16.07 18.40 -17.17
N ALA A 177 15.86 18.40 -15.86
CA ALA A 177 16.88 18.16 -14.86
C ALA A 177 17.03 16.65 -14.64
N CYS A 178 18.26 16.14 -14.67
CA CYS A 178 18.51 14.71 -14.54
C CYS A 178 19.87 14.38 -13.93
N SER A 179 20.02 13.15 -13.45
CA SER A 179 21.34 12.61 -13.13
C SER A 179 22.17 12.34 -14.39
N ALA A 180 23.49 12.39 -14.25
CA ALA A 180 24.43 12.42 -15.38
C ALA A 180 24.39 11.18 -16.29
N ASN A 181 23.91 10.04 -15.76
CA ASN A 181 23.65 8.81 -16.49
C ASN A 181 22.61 8.96 -17.62
N HIS A 182 21.65 9.90 -17.48
CA HIS A 182 20.55 10.07 -18.43
C HIS A 182 20.85 11.07 -19.56
N ILE A 183 21.83 11.95 -19.39
CA ILE A 183 22.19 12.99 -20.37
C ILE A 183 22.48 12.39 -21.78
N PRO A 184 23.25 11.29 -21.92
CA PRO A 184 23.48 10.67 -23.23
C PRO A 184 22.23 10.07 -23.88
N VAL A 185 21.17 9.80 -23.11
CA VAL A 185 19.86 9.38 -23.64
C VAL A 185 19.11 10.60 -24.17
N LEU A 186 19.00 11.67 -23.38
CA LEU A 186 18.34 12.91 -23.79
C LEU A 186 18.97 13.52 -25.07
N ILE A 187 20.30 13.51 -25.17
CA ILE A 187 21.03 13.91 -26.37
C ILE A 187 20.64 13.06 -27.59
N LYS A 188 20.62 11.73 -27.46
CA LYS A 188 20.19 10.82 -28.55
C LYS A 188 18.72 10.98 -28.96
N LEU A 189 17.89 11.47 -28.04
CA LEU A 189 16.48 11.74 -28.28
C LEU A 189 16.21 13.14 -28.87
N ALA A 190 17.20 14.04 -28.96
CA ALA A 190 16.98 15.46 -29.27
C ALA A 190 16.11 15.73 -30.51
N SER A 191 16.29 14.96 -31.59
CA SER A 191 15.49 15.05 -32.83
C SER A 191 14.05 14.52 -32.70
N ARG A 192 13.78 13.68 -31.68
CA ARG A 192 12.46 13.12 -31.33
C ARG A 192 11.75 13.92 -30.23
N VAL A 193 12.43 14.81 -29.50
CA VAL A 193 11.86 15.68 -28.46
C VAL A 193 11.99 17.19 -28.77
N PRO A 194 11.33 17.70 -29.84
CA PRO A 194 11.57 19.06 -30.36
C PRO A 194 11.21 20.21 -29.40
N THR A 195 10.47 19.96 -28.32
CA THR A 195 10.24 20.98 -27.27
C THR A 195 11.47 21.20 -26.39
N LEU A 196 12.29 20.17 -26.16
CA LEU A 196 13.43 20.22 -25.26
C LEU A 196 14.50 21.21 -25.77
N LYS A 197 15.02 22.05 -24.88
CA LYS A 197 16.08 23.04 -25.17
C LYS A 197 17.22 22.99 -24.16
N VAL A 198 16.92 22.64 -22.91
CA VAL A 198 17.89 22.66 -21.80
C VAL A 198 17.92 21.31 -21.08
N ILE A 199 19.13 20.82 -20.81
CA ILE A 199 19.39 19.75 -19.85
C ILE A 199 20.10 20.37 -18.64
N ILE A 200 19.71 19.99 -17.43
CA ILE A 200 20.39 20.35 -16.19
C ILE A 200 20.93 19.06 -15.56
N SER A 201 22.24 18.94 -15.43
CA SER A 201 22.87 17.88 -14.63
C SER A 201 22.71 18.18 -13.14
N LEU A 202 22.11 17.26 -12.41
CA LEU A 202 22.02 17.32 -10.94
C LEU A 202 23.33 16.84 -10.28
N ASP A 203 24.11 16.03 -10.99
CA ASP A 203 25.46 15.63 -10.60
C ASP A 203 26.51 16.58 -11.20
N ALA A 204 27.67 16.70 -10.55
CA ALA A 204 28.84 17.34 -11.17
C ALA A 204 29.40 16.47 -12.30
N LEU A 205 29.72 17.07 -13.45
CA LEU A 205 30.25 16.36 -14.62
C LEU A 205 31.78 16.23 -14.58
N ASP A 206 32.44 17.06 -13.78
CA ASP A 206 33.88 17.18 -13.67
C ASP A 206 34.48 16.14 -12.72
N LYS A 207 35.50 15.40 -13.20
CA LYS A 207 36.32 14.49 -12.37
C LYS A 207 37.69 15.06 -11.97
N GLY A 208 37.91 16.36 -12.20
CA GLY A 208 39.00 17.13 -11.60
C GLY A 208 40.42 16.99 -12.21
N GLU A 209 40.67 16.03 -13.10
CA GLU A 209 42.06 15.71 -13.50
C GLU A 209 42.68 16.64 -14.58
N HIS A 210 41.92 17.09 -15.59
CA HIS A 210 42.44 18.02 -16.63
C HIS A 210 41.36 18.98 -17.18
N LYS A 211 41.63 20.29 -17.17
CA LYS A 211 40.72 21.33 -17.71
C LYS A 211 40.43 21.16 -19.21
N ASP A 212 41.47 20.89 -19.99
CA ASP A 212 41.40 20.91 -21.47
C ASP A 212 40.87 19.60 -22.09
N LYS A 213 40.58 18.60 -21.25
CA LYS A 213 39.98 17.30 -21.63
C LYS A 213 38.87 16.88 -20.65
N ASN A 214 38.20 17.86 -20.06
CA ASN A 214 37.12 17.63 -19.11
C ASN A 214 35.92 16.93 -19.78
N PRO A 215 35.47 15.76 -19.27
CA PRO A 215 34.26 15.09 -19.78
C PRO A 215 33.01 15.96 -19.77
N GLY A 216 32.87 16.88 -18.80
CA GLY A 216 31.75 17.83 -18.75
C GLY A 216 31.69 18.74 -19.97
N ASN A 217 32.83 19.36 -20.34
CA ASN A 217 32.93 20.22 -21.54
C ASN A 217 32.59 19.44 -22.82
N ILE A 218 33.14 18.23 -22.98
CA ILE A 218 32.87 17.37 -24.15
C ILE A 218 31.37 17.03 -24.25
N LEU A 219 30.71 16.78 -23.11
CA LEU A 219 29.27 16.49 -23.09
C LEU A 219 28.43 17.74 -23.38
N LYS A 220 28.87 18.94 -22.93
CA LYS A 220 28.27 20.23 -23.26
C LYS A 220 28.37 20.53 -24.77
N ASP A 221 29.52 20.25 -25.40
CA ASP A 221 29.71 20.38 -26.86
C ASP A 221 28.81 19.43 -27.66
N ILE A 222 28.70 18.16 -27.25
CA ILE A 222 27.85 17.17 -27.94
C ILE A 222 26.36 17.53 -27.78
N ALA A 223 25.95 18.06 -26.63
CA ALA A 223 24.60 18.61 -26.44
C ALA A 223 24.35 19.79 -27.40
N ALA A 224 25.28 20.72 -27.50
CA ALA A 224 25.18 21.89 -28.39
C ALA A 224 25.07 21.51 -29.87
N GLN A 225 25.87 20.52 -30.33
CA GLN A 225 25.76 19.94 -31.66
C GLN A 225 24.40 19.29 -31.93
N SER A 226 23.71 18.84 -30.88
CA SER A 226 22.36 18.27 -30.91
C SER A 226 21.24 19.30 -30.73
N GLY A 227 21.57 20.60 -30.70
CA GLY A 227 20.61 21.69 -30.51
C GLY A 227 20.13 21.90 -29.07
N LEU A 228 20.82 21.32 -28.08
CA LEU A 228 20.49 21.40 -26.66
C LEU A 228 21.57 22.16 -25.88
N LYS A 229 21.17 22.94 -24.87
CA LYS A 229 22.12 23.50 -23.89
C LYS A 229 22.23 22.55 -22.69
N LEU A 230 23.43 22.25 -22.24
CA LEU A 230 23.68 21.49 -21.01
C LEU A 230 24.34 22.40 -19.97
N TYR A 231 23.78 22.40 -18.78
CA TYR A 231 24.33 23.07 -17.60
C TYR A 231 24.37 22.11 -16.41
N GLU A 232 25.11 22.45 -15.37
CA GLU A 232 25.09 21.80 -14.06
C GLU A 232 24.29 22.65 -13.05
N ILE A 233 23.71 22.00 -12.05
CA ILE A 233 22.85 22.66 -11.03
C ILE A 233 23.54 23.85 -10.34
N HIS A 234 24.85 23.78 -10.11
CA HIS A 234 25.62 24.86 -9.51
C HIS A 234 25.80 26.07 -10.44
N GLU A 235 25.92 25.86 -11.76
CA GLU A 235 25.97 26.94 -12.75
C GLU A 235 24.65 27.73 -12.76
N LEU A 236 23.51 27.03 -12.58
CA LEU A 236 22.20 27.68 -12.47
C LEU A 236 22.04 28.46 -11.16
N GLU A 237 22.52 27.93 -10.04
CA GLU A 237 22.54 28.67 -8.77
C GLU A 237 23.39 29.96 -8.88
N GLU A 238 24.56 29.89 -9.54
CA GLU A 238 25.36 31.09 -9.83
C GLU A 238 24.66 32.08 -10.77
N ILE A 239 24.03 31.61 -11.86
CA ILE A 239 23.29 32.46 -12.81
C ILE A 239 22.12 33.15 -12.10
N GLY A 240 21.35 32.40 -11.32
CA GLY A 240 20.20 32.94 -10.59
C GLY A 240 20.58 33.94 -9.51
N LEU A 241 21.69 33.71 -8.79
CA LEU A 241 22.23 34.70 -7.85
C LEU A 241 22.62 36.00 -8.58
N LYS A 242 23.31 35.89 -9.73
CA LYS A 242 23.71 37.04 -10.57
C LYS A 242 22.52 37.77 -11.22
N SER A 243 21.41 37.07 -11.47
CA SER A 243 20.19 37.66 -12.05
C SER A 243 19.47 38.67 -11.13
N GLY A 244 19.64 38.53 -9.81
CA GLY A 244 18.88 39.29 -8.81
C GLY A 244 17.36 39.00 -8.79
N ARG A 245 16.87 38.03 -9.56
CA ARG A 245 15.43 37.73 -9.73
C ARG A 245 14.78 37.34 -8.40
N GLY A 246 13.68 38.03 -8.05
CA GLY A 246 12.85 37.70 -6.89
C GLY A 246 12.03 36.43 -7.08
N PHE A 247 11.33 35.98 -6.04
CA PHE A 247 10.33 34.91 -6.16
C PHE A 247 9.14 35.35 -7.02
N ARG A 248 8.51 34.36 -7.66
CA ARG A 248 7.21 34.51 -8.33
C ARG A 248 6.28 33.41 -7.81
N PRO A 249 5.67 33.60 -6.63
CA PRO A 249 4.87 32.57 -5.98
C PRO A 249 3.64 32.20 -6.85
N PRO A 250 3.31 30.90 -6.97
CA PRO A 250 2.16 30.42 -7.71
C PRO A 250 0.87 30.60 -6.91
N THR A 251 -0.25 30.66 -7.61
CA THR A 251 -1.59 30.75 -7.01
C THR A 251 -2.16 29.37 -6.69
N TRP A 252 -3.22 29.33 -5.86
CA TRP A 252 -3.97 28.10 -5.52
C TRP A 252 -4.33 27.23 -6.74
N ASN A 253 -4.69 27.87 -7.86
CA ASN A 253 -5.11 27.24 -9.11
C ASN A 253 -3.97 27.01 -10.12
N ASP A 254 -2.71 27.22 -9.75
CA ASP A 254 -1.57 26.86 -10.59
C ASP A 254 -1.18 25.40 -10.42
N ILE A 255 -0.69 24.78 -11.49
CA ILE A 255 -0.14 23.43 -11.44
C ILE A 255 1.08 23.43 -10.50
N THR A 256 1.17 22.43 -9.63
CA THR A 256 2.36 22.17 -8.81
C THR A 256 3.18 21.02 -9.41
N THR A 257 2.52 19.97 -9.89
CA THR A 257 3.19 18.88 -10.62
C THR A 257 2.26 18.15 -11.59
N ILE A 258 2.83 17.56 -12.64
CA ILE A 258 2.19 16.48 -13.41
C ILE A 258 2.91 15.17 -13.11
N ASN A 259 2.28 14.28 -12.35
CA ASN A 259 2.80 12.95 -12.04
C ASN A 259 2.28 11.94 -13.07
N TYR A 260 3.17 11.27 -13.81
CA TYR A 260 2.76 10.21 -14.74
C TYR A 260 2.51 8.87 -14.03
N THR A 261 1.25 8.44 -13.98
CA THR A 261 0.88 7.12 -13.47
C THR A 261 1.00 6.07 -14.57
N SER A 262 1.66 4.95 -14.26
CA SER A 262 1.73 3.79 -15.15
C SER A 262 0.45 2.96 -14.99
N GLY A 263 -0.41 3.00 -16.01
CA GLY A 263 -1.49 2.03 -16.15
C GLY A 263 -0.95 0.63 -16.45
N THR A 264 -1.78 -0.39 -16.23
CA THR A 264 -1.51 -1.76 -16.71
C THR A 264 -1.69 -1.89 -18.23
N THR A 265 -2.35 -0.91 -18.87
CA THR A 265 -2.64 -0.86 -20.30
C THR A 265 -2.45 0.57 -20.83
N GLY A 266 -1.90 0.70 -22.03
CA GLY A 266 -1.65 2.00 -22.69
C GLY A 266 -0.39 2.73 -22.19
N PRO A 267 -0.08 3.92 -22.74
CA PRO A 267 0.99 4.77 -22.26
C PRO A 267 0.63 5.42 -20.90
N PRO A 268 1.61 5.96 -20.15
CA PRO A 268 1.34 6.59 -18.85
C PRO A 268 0.40 7.80 -18.95
N LYS A 269 -0.44 7.99 -17.92
CA LYS A 269 -1.34 9.14 -17.81
C LYS A 269 -0.73 10.22 -16.92
N GLY A 270 -0.65 11.46 -17.39
CA GLY A 270 -0.20 12.58 -16.56
C GLY A 270 -1.33 13.08 -15.65
N VAL A 271 -1.22 12.90 -14.33
CA VAL A 271 -2.19 13.39 -13.34
C VAL A 271 -1.85 14.85 -13.00
N VAL A 272 -2.77 15.79 -13.22
CA VAL A 272 -2.52 17.22 -13.02
C VAL A 272 -2.90 17.67 -11.61
N MET A 273 -1.88 17.94 -10.79
CA MET A 273 -2.06 18.42 -9.41
C MET A 273 -1.81 19.92 -9.32
N HIS A 274 -2.67 20.63 -8.60
CA HIS A 274 -2.57 22.07 -8.38
C HIS A 274 -2.01 22.39 -6.98
N GLN A 275 -1.54 23.62 -6.78
CA GLN A 275 -1.02 24.09 -5.50
C GLN A 275 -2.02 23.85 -4.36
N GLY A 276 -3.30 24.18 -4.57
CA GLY A 276 -4.36 23.94 -3.60
C GLY A 276 -4.55 22.47 -3.22
N ASN A 277 -4.34 21.54 -4.16
CA ASN A 277 -4.41 20.10 -3.87
C ASN A 277 -3.29 19.66 -2.92
N ALA A 278 -2.07 20.13 -3.18
CA ALA A 278 -0.91 19.86 -2.36
C ALA A 278 -1.04 20.49 -0.96
N VAL A 279 -1.42 21.77 -0.89
CA VAL A 279 -1.63 22.49 0.38
C VAL A 279 -2.68 21.78 1.24
N ALA A 280 -3.83 21.39 0.66
CA ALA A 280 -4.88 20.70 1.40
C ALA A 280 -4.49 19.27 1.85
N ALA A 281 -3.73 18.53 1.05
CA ALA A 281 -3.28 17.19 1.42
C ALA A 281 -2.18 17.25 2.49
N ILE A 282 -1.22 18.15 2.35
CA ILE A 282 -0.17 18.41 3.33
C ILE A 282 -0.79 18.89 4.66
N ASN A 283 -1.73 19.84 4.63
CA ASN A 283 -2.41 20.30 5.85
C ASN A 283 -3.31 19.24 6.48
N GLY A 284 -4.00 18.43 5.67
CA GLY A 284 -4.67 17.21 6.13
C GLY A 284 -3.73 16.28 6.89
N ALA A 285 -2.54 15.98 6.35
CA ALA A 285 -1.55 15.13 6.99
C ALA A 285 -0.90 15.77 8.23
N ARG A 286 -0.60 17.09 8.22
CA ARG A 286 -0.13 17.86 9.40
C ARG A 286 -1.13 17.78 10.56
N SER A 287 -2.42 17.93 10.26
CA SER A 287 -3.50 17.90 11.25
C SER A 287 -3.64 16.57 12.00
N MET A 288 -3.05 15.48 11.49
CA MET A 288 -3.00 14.18 12.18
C MET A 288 -1.92 14.11 13.28
N GLY A 289 -1.11 15.17 13.49
CA GLY A 289 -0.18 15.29 14.61
C GLY A 289 1.08 14.41 14.54
N ASN A 290 1.32 13.75 13.41
CA ASN A 290 2.33 12.68 13.30
C ASN A 290 3.79 13.18 13.24
N VAL A 291 4.03 14.44 12.86
CA VAL A 291 5.36 14.99 12.54
C VAL A 291 5.64 16.27 13.34
N GLN A 292 6.89 16.46 13.76
CA GLN A 292 7.34 17.51 14.68
C GLN A 292 8.72 18.06 14.24
N ALA A 293 9.05 19.32 14.58
CA ALA A 293 10.29 19.97 14.12
C ALA A 293 11.61 19.36 14.69
N ASN A 294 11.52 18.44 15.65
CA ASN A 294 12.66 17.66 16.17
C ASN A 294 12.81 16.28 15.51
N ASP A 295 12.02 15.99 14.46
CA ASP A 295 12.06 14.72 13.76
C ASP A 295 13.25 14.54 12.83
N THR A 296 13.53 13.27 12.55
CA THR A 296 14.35 12.86 11.41
C THR A 296 13.57 11.85 10.58
N HIS A 297 13.38 12.15 9.30
CA HIS A 297 12.78 11.28 8.29
C HIS A 297 13.86 10.73 7.34
N ILE A 298 13.56 9.64 6.63
CA ILE A 298 14.45 9.01 5.65
C ILE A 298 13.82 8.98 4.26
N SER A 299 14.39 9.74 3.32
CA SER A 299 13.95 9.76 1.92
C SER A 299 14.57 8.60 1.15
N TYR A 300 13.75 7.59 0.88
CA TYR A 300 14.07 6.43 0.02
C TYR A 300 12.88 5.95 -0.83
N LEU A 301 11.67 6.46 -0.56
CA LEU A 301 10.49 6.23 -1.40
C LEU A 301 10.62 7.14 -2.65
N PRO A 302 10.58 6.62 -3.89
CA PRO A 302 10.88 7.40 -5.09
C PRO A 302 10.12 8.73 -5.18
N LEU A 303 10.80 9.87 -5.30
CA LEU A 303 10.16 11.21 -5.33
C LEU A 303 9.34 11.46 -6.61
N ALA A 304 9.55 10.65 -7.65
CA ALA A 304 8.65 10.57 -8.80
C ALA A 304 7.28 9.96 -8.46
N HIS A 305 7.15 9.22 -7.36
CA HIS A 305 5.89 8.74 -6.81
C HIS A 305 5.39 9.68 -5.70
N ILE A 306 4.12 10.09 -5.80
CA ILE A 306 3.55 11.15 -4.96
C ILE A 306 3.65 10.88 -3.45
N TYR A 307 3.63 9.61 -3.02
CA TYR A 307 3.70 9.25 -1.60
C TYR A 307 5.06 9.58 -0.98
N GLY A 308 6.17 9.40 -1.70
CA GLY A 308 7.50 9.81 -1.20
C GLY A 308 7.59 11.33 -1.09
N ARG A 309 7.19 12.03 -2.16
CA ARG A 309 7.25 13.49 -2.21
C ARG A 309 6.38 14.19 -1.18
N MET A 310 5.12 13.77 -1.02
CA MET A 310 4.20 14.37 -0.04
C MET A 310 4.71 14.16 1.40
N ILE A 311 5.34 13.02 1.69
CA ILE A 311 5.95 12.74 2.99
C ILE A 311 7.20 13.61 3.24
N ASP A 312 8.10 13.76 2.27
CA ASP A 312 9.25 14.66 2.39
C ASP A 312 8.80 16.13 2.53
N GLN A 313 7.81 16.56 1.74
CA GLN A 313 7.20 17.90 1.86
C GLN A 313 6.57 18.09 3.24
N LEU A 314 5.79 17.12 3.75
CA LEU A 314 5.21 17.11 5.10
C LEU A 314 6.29 17.23 6.20
N ALA A 315 7.42 16.54 6.04
CA ALA A 315 8.56 16.64 6.95
C ALA A 315 9.14 18.07 6.95
N LEU A 316 9.40 18.63 5.77
CA LEU A 316 9.99 19.96 5.64
C LEU A 316 9.08 21.08 6.15
N VAL A 317 7.79 21.06 5.82
CA VAL A 317 6.85 22.09 6.31
C VAL A 317 6.57 21.98 7.82
N SER A 318 6.92 20.85 8.43
CA SER A 318 6.85 20.62 9.88
C SER A 318 8.17 20.93 10.60
N GLY A 319 9.22 21.35 9.88
CA GLY A 319 10.53 21.70 10.44
C GLY A 319 11.45 20.51 10.74
N ALA A 320 11.13 19.31 10.24
CA ALA A 320 11.90 18.10 10.46
C ALA A 320 13.15 18.00 9.55
N ALA A 321 14.08 17.11 9.88
CA ALA A 321 15.26 16.83 9.06
C ALA A 321 15.01 15.62 8.13
N VAL A 322 15.30 15.74 6.84
CA VAL A 322 15.16 14.67 5.83
C VAL A 322 16.55 14.15 5.43
N GLY A 323 16.88 12.93 5.85
CA GLY A 323 18.10 12.22 5.44
C GLY A 323 17.86 11.36 4.21
N PHE A 324 18.67 11.53 3.16
CA PHE A 324 18.59 10.75 1.92
C PHE A 324 19.36 9.44 2.05
N PHE A 325 18.73 8.33 1.65
CA PHE A 325 19.39 7.02 1.57
C PHE A 325 20.47 6.99 0.48
N ARG A 326 21.38 6.02 0.53
CA ARG A 326 22.51 5.90 -0.42
C ARG A 326 22.16 5.45 -1.85
N GLY A 327 20.88 5.46 -2.23
CA GLY A 327 20.40 4.96 -3.52
C GLY A 327 20.13 3.44 -3.58
N ASP A 328 20.68 2.64 -2.66
CA ASP A 328 20.47 1.19 -2.61
C ASP A 328 19.43 0.76 -1.55
N VAL A 329 18.63 -0.26 -1.86
CA VAL A 329 17.59 -0.82 -0.95
C VAL A 329 18.11 -2.03 -0.15
N LEU A 330 19.29 -2.56 -0.51
CA LEU A 330 19.88 -3.71 0.18
C LEU A 330 20.45 -3.28 1.53
N GLY A 331 21.23 -2.21 1.54
CA GLY A 331 21.92 -1.55 2.65
C GLY A 331 21.20 -0.34 3.27
N LEU A 332 19.95 -0.07 2.86
CA LEU A 332 19.03 0.88 3.54
C LEU A 332 18.98 0.68 5.06
N VAL A 333 19.15 -0.56 5.55
CA VAL A 333 19.17 -0.87 6.99
C VAL A 333 20.37 -0.24 7.71
N ASP A 334 21.48 0.02 7.04
CA ASP A 334 22.63 0.71 7.65
C ASP A 334 22.44 2.23 7.66
N ASP A 335 21.80 2.78 6.62
CA ASP A 335 21.35 4.18 6.62
C ASP A 335 20.36 4.42 7.77
N LEU A 336 19.42 3.49 8.01
CA LEU A 336 18.52 3.52 9.16
C LEU A 336 19.29 3.48 10.50
N LYS A 337 20.27 2.58 10.68
CA LYS A 337 21.06 2.49 11.93
C LYS A 337 21.88 3.75 12.21
N LEU A 338 22.34 4.44 11.16
CA LEU A 338 23.11 5.68 11.28
C LEU A 338 22.19 6.89 11.54
N LEU A 339 21.12 7.03 10.76
CA LEU A 339 20.20 8.17 10.79
C LEU A 339 19.22 8.12 11.98
N LYS A 340 18.80 6.92 12.38
CA LYS A 340 17.83 6.62 13.45
C LYS A 340 16.56 7.47 13.35
N PRO A 341 15.78 7.32 12.26
CA PRO A 341 14.62 8.16 12.01
C PRO A 341 13.52 7.99 13.07
N THR A 342 12.77 9.06 13.31
CA THR A 342 11.66 9.13 14.27
C THR A 342 10.33 8.69 13.67
N SER A 343 10.21 8.72 12.34
CA SER A 343 9.09 8.18 11.57
C SER A 343 9.56 7.32 10.39
N PHE A 344 8.86 6.20 10.13
CA PHE A 344 9.18 5.30 9.01
C PHE A 344 7.93 4.92 8.19
N PRO A 345 7.48 5.80 7.27
CA PRO A 345 6.53 5.44 6.23
C PRO A 345 7.19 4.49 5.20
N SER A 346 6.42 3.51 4.72
CA SER A 346 6.91 2.46 3.82
C SER A 346 5.78 1.75 3.05
N VAL A 347 6.17 0.75 2.26
CA VAL A 347 5.31 -0.08 1.43
C VAL A 347 5.32 -1.53 1.93
N PRO A 348 4.25 -2.34 1.71
CA PRO A 348 4.15 -3.70 2.22
C PRO A 348 5.34 -4.61 1.90
N ARG A 349 6.00 -4.47 0.74
CA ARG A 349 7.19 -5.27 0.37
C ARG A 349 8.32 -5.16 1.41
N LEU A 350 8.59 -3.97 1.94
CA LEU A 350 9.67 -3.76 2.91
C LEU A 350 9.25 -4.15 4.33
N PHE A 351 8.00 -3.92 4.71
CA PHE A 351 7.45 -4.46 5.97
C PHE A 351 7.42 -5.98 5.97
N ASN A 352 7.10 -6.65 4.85
CA ASN A 352 7.17 -8.10 4.73
C ASN A 352 8.63 -8.61 4.89
N ARG A 353 9.62 -7.95 4.29
CA ARG A 353 11.06 -8.24 4.49
C ARG A 353 11.46 -8.12 5.98
N PHE A 354 11.03 -7.05 6.66
CA PHE A 354 11.26 -6.88 8.11
C PHE A 354 10.54 -7.96 8.93
N ASN A 355 9.29 -8.28 8.62
CA ASN A 355 8.49 -9.33 9.27
C ASN A 355 9.16 -10.70 9.16
N SER A 356 9.62 -11.11 7.99
CA SER A 356 10.32 -12.39 7.80
C SER A 356 11.66 -12.41 8.54
N ALA A 357 12.47 -11.36 8.43
CA ALA A 357 13.76 -11.27 9.13
C ALA A 357 13.60 -11.27 10.65
N ILE A 358 12.62 -10.53 11.19
CA ILE A 358 12.36 -10.47 12.64
C ILE A 358 11.75 -11.79 13.11
N LYS A 359 10.83 -12.43 12.37
CA LYS A 359 10.27 -13.75 12.73
C LYS A 359 11.37 -14.81 12.85
N ALA A 360 12.21 -14.96 11.83
CA ALA A 360 13.35 -15.86 11.81
C ALA A 360 14.34 -15.58 12.97
N ALA A 361 14.64 -14.30 13.22
CA ALA A 361 15.55 -13.90 14.30
C ALA A 361 14.96 -14.04 15.71
N THR A 362 13.63 -14.11 15.88
CA THR A 362 12.94 -14.05 17.18
C THR A 362 12.00 -15.24 17.43
N VAL A 363 10.75 -15.19 16.97
CA VAL A 363 9.69 -16.15 17.33
C VAL A 363 9.89 -17.54 16.71
N GLU A 364 10.67 -17.66 15.64
CA GLU A 364 11.01 -18.94 15.00
C GLU A 364 12.35 -19.52 15.50
N ALA A 365 13.11 -18.74 16.28
CA ALA A 365 14.39 -19.18 16.82
C ALA A 365 14.23 -20.40 17.76
N PRO A 366 15.22 -21.31 17.82
CA PRO A 366 15.18 -22.47 18.70
C PRO A 366 15.36 -22.08 20.18
N GLY A 367 14.94 -22.99 21.07
CA GLY A 367 15.18 -22.90 22.51
C GLY A 367 14.57 -21.68 23.20
N PHE A 368 15.23 -21.24 24.28
CA PHE A 368 14.74 -20.16 25.15
C PHE A 368 14.54 -18.82 24.43
N LYS A 369 15.40 -18.46 23.47
CA LYS A 369 15.28 -17.21 22.69
C LYS A 369 13.94 -17.13 21.97
N GLY A 370 13.52 -18.22 21.33
CA GLY A 370 12.21 -18.29 20.68
C GLY A 370 11.05 -18.39 21.65
N ALA A 371 11.19 -19.15 22.74
CA ALA A 371 10.13 -19.27 23.76
C ALA A 371 9.81 -17.91 24.39
N LEU A 372 10.84 -17.16 24.81
CA LEU A 372 10.69 -15.79 25.31
C LEU A 372 10.12 -14.85 24.24
N SER A 373 10.62 -14.92 23.00
CA SER A 373 10.13 -14.05 21.92
C SER A 373 8.66 -14.30 21.57
N ARG A 374 8.20 -15.55 21.61
CA ARG A 374 6.78 -15.92 21.44
C ARG A 374 5.92 -15.42 22.60
N HIS A 375 6.40 -15.54 23.84
CA HIS A 375 5.70 -14.99 25.00
C HIS A 375 5.56 -13.45 24.95
N VAL A 376 6.64 -12.72 24.60
CA VAL A 376 6.59 -11.26 24.38
C VAL A 376 5.66 -10.90 23.22
N ILE A 377 5.78 -11.65 22.11
CA ILE A 377 4.78 -11.91 21.07
C ILE A 377 3.33 -11.72 21.53
N ASP A 378 2.87 -12.77 22.20
CA ASP A 378 1.50 -13.05 22.56
C ASP A 378 0.96 -12.12 23.66
N VAL A 379 1.79 -11.72 24.64
CA VAL A 379 1.41 -10.73 25.65
C VAL A 379 1.09 -9.38 25.00
N LYS A 380 1.96 -8.90 24.10
CA LYS A 380 1.77 -7.60 23.45
C LYS A 380 0.61 -7.62 22.44
N LYS A 381 0.42 -8.73 21.70
CA LYS A 381 -0.81 -8.95 20.90
C LYS A 381 -2.06 -9.02 21.78
N GLY A 382 -1.98 -9.61 22.98
CA GLY A 382 -3.06 -9.63 23.96
C GLY A 382 -3.51 -8.22 24.38
N TYR A 383 -2.57 -7.30 24.62
CA TYR A 383 -2.87 -5.90 24.93
C TYR A 383 -3.50 -5.14 23.75
N MET A 384 -3.09 -5.43 22.51
CA MET A 384 -3.69 -4.83 21.31
C MET A 384 -5.14 -5.27 21.07
N ARG A 385 -5.56 -6.40 21.66
CA ARG A 385 -6.89 -7.00 21.55
C ARG A 385 -7.82 -6.70 22.73
N GLN A 386 -7.41 -5.83 23.66
CA GLN A 386 -8.25 -5.36 24.76
C GLN A 386 -9.41 -4.46 24.25
N PRO A 387 -10.42 -4.15 25.09
CA PRO A 387 -11.45 -3.19 24.72
C PRO A 387 -10.86 -1.81 24.37
N PRO A 388 -11.49 -1.05 23.45
CA PRO A 388 -11.10 0.33 23.14
C PRO A 388 -10.95 1.17 24.42
N GLY A 389 -9.92 2.02 24.46
CA GLY A 389 -9.56 2.80 25.65
C GLY A 389 -8.55 2.11 26.58
N SER A 390 -8.50 0.77 26.62
CA SER A 390 -7.45 0.01 27.34
C SER A 390 -6.34 -0.52 26.42
N THR A 391 -6.60 -0.62 25.11
CA THR A 391 -5.64 -1.11 24.11
C THR A 391 -4.28 -0.42 24.13
N THR A 392 -3.21 -1.21 24.14
CA THR A 392 -1.83 -0.74 23.96
C THR A 392 -0.98 -1.80 23.24
N ASN A 393 0.15 -1.41 22.66
CA ASN A 393 1.18 -2.32 22.18
C ASN A 393 2.53 -2.13 22.92
N THR A 394 2.51 -1.57 24.13
CA THR A 394 3.71 -1.33 24.95
C THR A 394 3.70 -2.12 26.26
N HIS A 395 4.88 -2.40 26.81
CA HIS A 395 5.08 -3.16 28.04
C HIS A 395 6.40 -2.78 28.74
N PHE A 396 6.32 -2.27 29.97
CA PHE A 396 7.40 -1.69 30.79
C PHE A 396 8.75 -2.44 30.75
N PHE A 397 8.75 -3.76 30.99
CA PHE A 397 9.98 -4.58 30.96
C PHE A 397 10.43 -4.94 29.53
N TYR A 398 9.57 -5.57 28.74
CA TYR A 398 9.93 -6.04 27.41
C TYR A 398 10.34 -4.94 26.44
N ASP A 399 9.79 -3.73 26.55
CA ASP A 399 10.17 -2.67 25.62
C ASP A 399 11.59 -2.16 25.82
N ARG A 400 12.04 -2.10 27.08
CA ARG A 400 13.41 -1.69 27.43
C ARG A 400 14.48 -2.71 27.04
N LEU A 401 14.12 -4.00 26.96
CA LEU A 401 15.08 -5.11 26.84
C LEU A 401 14.98 -5.92 25.53
N TRP A 402 13.77 -6.23 25.06
CA TRP A 402 13.50 -7.05 23.88
C TRP A 402 13.16 -6.16 22.68
N THR A 403 12.13 -5.30 22.79
CA THR A 403 11.69 -4.42 21.69
C THR A 403 12.80 -3.46 21.28
N LYS A 404 13.55 -2.89 22.24
CA LYS A 404 14.75 -2.08 21.96
C LYS A 404 15.78 -2.81 21.09
N LYS A 405 16.01 -4.12 21.32
CA LYS A 405 16.94 -4.92 20.50
C LYS A 405 16.39 -5.20 19.10
N VAL A 406 15.08 -5.44 18.97
CA VAL A 406 14.41 -5.63 17.67
C VAL A 406 14.44 -4.35 16.84
N ARG A 407 14.18 -3.18 17.45
CA ARG A 407 14.31 -1.86 16.81
C ARG A 407 15.75 -1.58 16.37
N ALA A 408 16.73 -1.80 17.26
CA ALA A 408 18.14 -1.58 16.97
C ALA A 408 18.67 -2.44 15.80
N ALA A 409 18.18 -3.67 15.64
CA ALA A 409 18.57 -4.56 14.55
C ALA A 409 18.28 -3.98 13.15
N VAL A 410 17.23 -3.14 13.04
CA VAL A 410 16.80 -2.48 11.79
C VAL A 410 17.00 -0.95 11.81
N GLY A 411 17.65 -0.39 12.83
CA GLY A 411 17.90 1.05 12.97
C GLY A 411 16.68 1.91 13.33
N LEU A 412 15.59 1.29 13.79
CA LEU A 412 14.33 1.98 14.15
C LEU A 412 14.23 2.31 15.65
N ASP A 413 15.37 2.50 16.32
CA ASP A 413 15.45 2.85 17.75
C ASP A 413 14.53 4.00 18.14
N ASN A 414 14.55 5.08 17.35
CA ASN A 414 13.78 6.30 17.62
C ASN A 414 12.36 6.30 17.01
N ALA A 415 12.01 5.30 16.20
CA ALA A 415 10.79 5.32 15.38
C ALA A 415 9.51 5.22 16.25
N ARG A 416 8.81 6.33 16.48
CA ARG A 416 7.55 6.38 17.24
C ARG A 416 6.32 6.08 16.39
N SER A 417 6.42 6.26 15.07
CA SER A 417 5.33 6.03 14.12
C SER A 417 5.86 5.39 12.84
N MET A 418 5.09 4.47 12.28
CA MET A 418 5.32 3.83 10.99
C MET A 418 3.99 3.81 10.24
N ILE A 419 4.04 4.00 8.92
CA ILE A 419 2.84 4.06 8.08
C ILE A 419 3.04 3.13 6.88
N SER A 420 2.08 2.24 6.60
CA SER A 420 2.05 1.47 5.36
C SER A 420 1.06 2.07 4.36
N GLY A 421 1.49 2.19 3.10
CA GLY A 421 0.66 2.69 2.00
C GLY A 421 1.12 2.18 0.63
N SER A 422 0.55 2.75 -0.44
CA SER A 422 0.69 2.34 -1.84
C SER A 422 0.10 0.96 -2.22
N ALA A 423 0.05 0.00 -1.28
CA ALA A 423 -0.65 -1.28 -1.40
C ALA A 423 -1.15 -1.73 -0.03
N GLN A 424 -2.05 -2.72 0.00
CA GLN A 424 -2.60 -3.30 1.23
C GLN A 424 -1.52 -4.10 2.00
N LEU A 425 -1.40 -3.88 3.30
CA LEU A 425 -0.58 -4.72 4.18
C LEU A 425 -1.45 -5.82 4.83
N ASP A 426 -0.89 -7.03 4.90
CA ASP A 426 -1.51 -8.16 5.57
C ASP A 426 -1.76 -7.88 7.07
N PRO A 427 -2.96 -8.18 7.62
CA PRO A 427 -3.29 -7.86 9.01
C PRO A 427 -2.39 -8.53 10.07
N ASP A 428 -1.96 -9.77 9.82
CA ASP A 428 -1.11 -10.51 10.76
C ASP A 428 0.32 -9.95 10.76
N VAL A 429 0.79 -9.42 9.63
CA VAL A 429 2.04 -8.65 9.52
C VAL A 429 1.94 -7.32 10.26
N GLN A 430 0.83 -6.58 10.11
CA GLN A 430 0.61 -5.33 10.86
C GLN A 430 0.59 -5.60 12.38
N GLU A 431 -0.18 -6.59 12.83
CA GLU A 431 -0.29 -6.95 14.25
C GLU A 431 1.05 -7.46 14.80
N PHE A 432 1.78 -8.28 14.04
CA PHE A 432 3.10 -8.78 14.45
C PHE A 432 4.12 -7.64 14.59
N LEU A 433 4.27 -6.76 13.60
CA LEU A 433 5.24 -5.67 13.65
C LEU A 433 4.84 -4.58 14.66
N GLY A 434 3.55 -4.30 14.81
CA GLY A 434 3.05 -3.39 15.84
C GLY A 434 3.41 -3.89 17.25
N ALA A 435 3.21 -5.18 17.53
CA ALA A 435 3.67 -5.80 18.77
C ALA A 435 5.21 -5.83 18.88
N ALA A 436 5.92 -6.13 17.78
CA ALA A 436 7.37 -6.29 17.75
C ALA A 436 8.16 -4.98 17.95
N PHE A 437 7.63 -3.85 17.49
CA PHE A 437 8.28 -2.54 17.57
C PHE A 437 7.73 -1.63 18.67
N GLY A 438 6.53 -1.87 19.22
CA GLY A 438 5.98 -1.07 20.33
C GLY A 438 5.86 0.42 20.00
N ASN A 439 5.38 0.71 18.79
CA ASN A 439 5.19 2.06 18.25
C ASN A 439 3.87 2.12 17.46
N GLU A 440 3.45 3.31 17.01
CA GLU A 440 2.21 3.41 16.23
C GLU A 440 2.42 2.88 14.80
N PHE A 441 1.95 1.66 14.51
CA PHE A 441 2.00 1.10 13.16
C PHE A 441 0.63 1.17 12.46
N ARG A 442 0.48 2.20 11.63
CA ARG A 442 -0.76 2.59 10.95
C ARG A 442 -0.75 2.12 9.48
N GLN A 443 -1.92 1.87 8.90
CA GLN A 443 -2.10 1.88 7.44
C GLN A 443 -2.75 3.20 6.97
N GLY A 444 -2.54 3.55 5.71
CA GLY A 444 -3.21 4.66 5.04
C GLY A 444 -3.42 4.39 3.55
N TYR A 445 -4.45 5.02 2.98
CA TYR A 445 -4.83 4.91 1.58
C TYR A 445 -4.93 6.30 0.94
N GLY A 446 -4.66 6.32 -0.36
CA GLY A 446 -4.55 7.50 -1.20
C GLY A 446 -3.82 7.14 -2.49
N MET A 447 -3.91 8.03 -3.48
CA MET A 447 -3.34 7.83 -4.81
C MET A 447 -2.83 9.15 -5.37
N THR A 448 -2.29 9.16 -6.59
CA THR A 448 -1.79 10.38 -7.24
C THR A 448 -2.89 11.44 -7.35
N GLU A 449 -4.07 10.98 -7.74
CA GLU A 449 -5.31 11.74 -7.88
C GLU A 449 -5.79 12.42 -6.59
N THR A 450 -5.30 11.99 -5.40
CA THR A 450 -5.61 12.57 -4.08
C THR A 450 -4.39 13.23 -3.40
N TYR A 451 -3.33 13.51 -4.15
CA TYR A 451 -2.02 13.96 -3.63
C TYR A 451 -1.49 13.06 -2.49
N ALA A 452 -1.56 11.73 -2.71
CA ALA A 452 -1.18 10.64 -1.80
C ALA A 452 -2.00 10.47 -0.49
N GLY A 453 -2.90 11.40 -0.12
CA GLY A 453 -3.69 11.31 1.12
C GLY A 453 -5.19 11.19 0.87
N ALA A 454 -5.84 10.14 1.41
CA ALA A 454 -7.30 10.04 1.44
C ALA A 454 -7.82 9.53 2.80
N THR A 455 -7.30 8.41 3.30
CA THR A 455 -7.63 7.87 4.64
C THR A 455 -6.35 7.48 5.40
N VAL A 456 -6.37 7.56 6.72
CA VAL A 456 -5.26 7.05 7.56
C VAL A 456 -5.76 6.60 8.92
N GLN A 457 -5.20 5.51 9.46
CA GLN A 457 -5.51 5.09 10.82
C GLN A 457 -5.11 6.15 11.86
N LEU A 458 -5.97 6.32 12.86
CA LEU A 458 -5.81 7.32 13.91
C LEU A 458 -4.76 6.90 14.94
N SER A 459 -4.32 7.85 15.77
CA SER A 459 -3.50 7.53 16.94
C SER A 459 -4.22 6.53 17.84
N ARG A 460 -3.48 5.55 18.39
CA ARG A 460 -3.98 4.46 19.25
C ARG A 460 -5.00 3.50 18.63
N ASP A 461 -5.27 3.54 17.32
CA ASP A 461 -5.98 2.44 16.64
C ASP A 461 -5.01 1.27 16.41
N TYR A 462 -5.03 0.30 17.32
CA TYR A 462 -4.20 -0.91 17.25
C TYR A 462 -4.84 -2.06 16.44
N SER A 463 -6.03 -1.85 15.86
CA SER A 463 -6.70 -2.88 15.08
C SER A 463 -6.18 -2.93 13.64
N ALA A 464 -5.99 -4.15 13.12
CA ALA A 464 -5.40 -4.37 11.81
C ALA A 464 -6.45 -4.49 10.68
N GLY A 465 -6.01 -4.39 9.43
CA GLY A 465 -6.85 -4.66 8.25
C GLY A 465 -7.93 -3.61 7.95
N ASN A 466 -7.72 -2.37 8.42
CA ASN A 466 -8.48 -1.18 8.03
C ASN A 466 -7.51 -0.01 7.77
N LEU A 467 -8.00 1.01 7.08
CA LEU A 467 -7.24 2.14 6.54
C LEU A 467 -7.61 3.46 7.23
N GLY A 468 -8.36 3.39 8.34
CA GLY A 468 -8.87 4.53 9.09
C GLY A 468 -10.01 5.31 8.41
N PRO A 469 -10.43 6.43 9.00
CA PRO A 469 -11.41 7.36 8.43
C PRO A 469 -10.81 8.20 7.28
N PRO A 470 -11.65 8.90 6.51
CA PRO A 470 -11.21 10.02 5.68
C PRO A 470 -10.38 11.04 6.47
N LEU A 471 -9.40 11.66 5.81
CA LEU A 471 -8.69 12.82 6.34
C LEU A 471 -9.66 14.01 6.54
N PRO A 472 -9.36 14.95 7.46
CA PRO A 472 -10.12 16.19 7.64
C PRO A 472 -10.36 17.02 6.36
N CYS A 473 -9.57 16.80 5.31
CA CYS A 473 -9.64 17.46 4.01
C CYS A 473 -10.42 16.69 2.93
N LEU A 474 -11.11 15.59 3.26
CA LEU A 474 -11.74 14.69 2.27
C LEU A 474 -13.09 14.10 2.72
N GLU A 475 -14.00 13.94 1.76
CA GLU A 475 -15.26 13.20 1.84
C GLU A 475 -15.17 11.87 1.09
N LEU A 476 -15.87 10.86 1.59
CA LEU A 476 -15.89 9.52 1.00
C LEU A 476 -17.30 8.93 1.01
N CYS A 477 -17.71 8.28 -0.08
CA CYS A 477 -18.88 7.39 -0.10
C CYS A 477 -18.56 6.11 -0.88
N LEU A 478 -19.41 5.09 -0.76
CA LEU A 478 -19.36 3.91 -1.65
C LEU A 478 -20.51 3.96 -2.66
N GLU A 479 -20.26 3.50 -3.88
CA GLU A 479 -21.28 3.26 -4.92
C GLU A 479 -21.40 1.77 -5.24
N SER A 480 -22.62 1.25 -5.31
CA SER A 480 -22.89 -0.16 -5.62
C SER A 480 -22.38 -0.54 -7.01
N VAL A 481 -21.83 -1.74 -7.15
CA VAL A 481 -21.31 -2.25 -8.43
C VAL A 481 -21.92 -3.61 -8.75
N PRO A 482 -23.14 -3.67 -9.31
CA PRO A 482 -23.88 -4.91 -9.52
C PRO A 482 -23.14 -5.95 -10.36
N ASP A 483 -22.38 -5.51 -11.37
CA ASP A 483 -21.58 -6.37 -12.27
C ASP A 483 -20.54 -7.24 -11.55
N TYR A 484 -20.19 -6.90 -10.30
CA TYR A 484 -19.24 -7.60 -9.44
C TYR A 484 -19.85 -8.05 -8.10
N ASN A 485 -21.19 -7.97 -7.96
CA ASN A 485 -21.93 -8.35 -6.77
C ASN A 485 -21.49 -7.63 -5.47
N TYR A 486 -21.32 -6.30 -5.55
CA TYR A 486 -21.12 -5.40 -4.40
C TYR A 486 -22.29 -4.41 -4.29
N SER A 487 -22.89 -4.28 -3.11
CA SER A 487 -24.00 -3.37 -2.82
C SER A 487 -23.78 -2.56 -1.54
N VAL A 488 -24.24 -1.31 -1.54
CA VAL A 488 -24.29 -0.48 -0.33
C VAL A 488 -25.30 -1.02 0.70
N ASP A 489 -26.21 -1.90 0.28
CA ASP A 489 -27.13 -2.63 1.17
C ASP A 489 -26.50 -3.88 1.80
N ASP A 490 -25.26 -4.25 1.46
CA ASP A 490 -24.60 -5.44 1.99
C ASP A 490 -24.47 -5.45 3.52
N LYS A 491 -24.36 -6.66 4.07
CA LYS A 491 -24.26 -6.91 5.52
C LYS A 491 -23.11 -7.88 5.82
N PRO A 492 -22.34 -7.69 6.91
CA PRO A 492 -22.56 -6.70 7.99
C PRO A 492 -22.28 -5.24 7.58
N ASN A 493 -21.43 -5.03 6.57
CA ASN A 493 -20.95 -3.70 6.15
C ASN A 493 -21.33 -3.42 4.68
N PRO A 494 -21.59 -2.14 4.30
CA PRO A 494 -21.79 -1.74 2.90
C PRO A 494 -20.52 -1.96 2.07
N ARG A 495 -20.67 -2.34 0.80
CA ARG A 495 -19.56 -2.56 -0.15
C ARG A 495 -19.82 -1.87 -1.48
N GLY A 496 -18.78 -1.35 -2.13
CA GLY A 496 -18.92 -0.65 -3.41
C GLY A 496 -17.62 -0.02 -3.90
N GLU A 497 -17.67 0.65 -5.05
CA GLU A 497 -16.56 1.49 -5.51
C GLU A 497 -16.40 2.70 -4.58
N VAL A 498 -15.17 3.02 -4.21
CA VAL A 498 -14.85 4.16 -3.35
C VAL A 498 -14.88 5.44 -4.20
N LEU A 499 -15.84 6.31 -3.90
CA LEU A 499 -15.93 7.65 -4.46
C LEU A 499 -15.38 8.66 -3.44
N MET A 500 -14.57 9.60 -3.92
CA MET A 500 -13.91 10.61 -3.08
C MET A 500 -14.16 12.02 -3.60
N ARG A 501 -14.23 12.99 -2.68
CA ARG A 501 -14.38 14.43 -3.01
C ARG A 501 -13.66 15.30 -2.00
N GLY A 502 -13.08 16.41 -2.43
CA GLY A 502 -12.45 17.38 -1.53
C GLY A 502 -11.39 18.23 -2.22
N PRO A 503 -10.84 19.24 -1.52
CA PRO A 503 -9.77 20.10 -2.03
C PRO A 503 -8.49 19.36 -2.45
N THR A 504 -8.26 18.13 -1.99
CA THR A 504 -7.09 17.32 -2.39
C THR A 504 -7.21 16.71 -3.79
N MET A 505 -8.39 16.73 -4.42
CA MET A 505 -8.64 16.04 -5.67
C MET A 505 -8.03 16.75 -6.89
N PHE A 506 -7.31 15.98 -7.71
CA PHE A 506 -6.84 16.41 -9.03
C PHE A 506 -7.97 16.96 -9.91
N GLN A 507 -7.63 17.81 -10.88
CA GLN A 507 -8.60 18.38 -11.83
C GLN A 507 -8.71 17.55 -13.13
N GLY A 508 -8.08 16.38 -13.18
CA GLY A 508 -8.09 15.48 -14.34
C GLY A 508 -6.70 15.06 -14.82
N TYR A 509 -6.71 14.14 -15.79
CA TYR A 509 -5.57 13.71 -16.56
C TYR A 509 -5.27 14.71 -17.69
N HIS A 510 -3.99 15.04 -17.86
CA HIS A 510 -3.49 15.93 -18.91
C HIS A 510 -3.85 15.40 -20.30
N LYS A 511 -4.44 16.26 -21.14
CA LYS A 511 -4.82 15.99 -22.55
C LYS A 511 -5.68 14.72 -22.74
N ASN A 512 -6.51 14.35 -21.75
CA ASN A 512 -7.32 13.12 -21.81
C ASN A 512 -8.77 13.33 -21.31
N ASP A 513 -9.52 14.14 -22.05
CA ASP A 513 -10.93 14.45 -21.79
C ASP A 513 -11.84 13.21 -21.73
N GLU A 514 -11.49 12.14 -22.47
CA GLU A 514 -12.29 10.92 -22.52
C GLU A 514 -12.24 10.16 -21.18
N GLU A 515 -11.05 9.98 -20.60
CA GLU A 515 -10.93 9.35 -19.28
C GLU A 515 -11.40 10.30 -18.17
N ASN A 516 -11.21 11.62 -18.31
CA ASN A 516 -11.71 12.62 -17.35
C ASN A 516 -13.23 12.52 -17.18
N LYS A 517 -13.98 12.46 -18.29
CA LYS A 517 -15.46 12.29 -18.31
C LYS A 517 -15.95 10.93 -17.78
N LYS A 518 -15.06 9.95 -17.61
CA LYS A 518 -15.39 8.63 -17.02
C LYS A 518 -15.14 8.55 -15.52
N VAL A 519 -14.34 9.45 -14.95
CA VAL A 519 -13.92 9.37 -13.54
C VAL A 519 -14.27 10.60 -12.70
N LEU A 520 -14.65 11.74 -13.30
CA LEU A 520 -15.06 12.95 -12.58
C LEU A 520 -16.54 13.27 -12.82
N GLU A 521 -17.30 13.42 -11.74
CA GLU A 521 -18.68 13.94 -11.74
C GLU A 521 -18.70 15.48 -11.69
N ALA A 522 -19.78 16.09 -12.20
CA ALA A 522 -19.94 17.54 -12.24
C ALA A 522 -20.08 18.22 -10.86
N ASP A 523 -20.37 17.45 -9.79
CA ASP A 523 -20.43 17.90 -8.40
C ASP A 523 -19.18 17.51 -7.57
N GLY A 524 -18.08 17.16 -8.27
CA GLY A 524 -16.75 16.98 -7.71
C GLY A 524 -16.41 15.59 -7.17
N TRP A 525 -17.29 14.60 -7.32
CA TRP A 525 -16.93 13.21 -7.00
C TRP A 525 -15.96 12.62 -8.02
N PHE A 526 -15.03 11.82 -7.50
CA PHE A 526 -14.07 11.05 -8.28
C PHE A 526 -14.27 9.54 -8.05
N HIS A 527 -14.46 8.79 -9.14
CA HIS A 527 -14.51 7.33 -9.15
C HIS A 527 -13.07 6.75 -9.13
N SER A 528 -12.68 6.17 -8.00
CA SER A 528 -11.30 5.68 -7.81
C SER A 528 -10.92 4.43 -8.62
N GLY A 529 -11.90 3.67 -9.11
CA GLY A 529 -11.69 2.33 -9.63
C GLY A 529 -11.34 1.28 -8.57
N ASP A 530 -11.32 1.62 -7.28
CA ASP A 530 -11.05 0.72 -6.16
C ASP A 530 -12.34 0.39 -5.40
N ILE A 531 -12.55 -0.90 -5.12
CA ILE A 531 -13.68 -1.43 -4.35
C ILE A 531 -13.31 -1.45 -2.86
N GLY A 532 -14.22 -0.92 -2.02
CA GLY A 532 -14.06 -0.87 -0.58
C GLY A 532 -15.30 -1.29 0.21
N GLU A 533 -15.08 -1.38 1.51
CA GLU A 533 -16.05 -1.63 2.57
C GLU A 533 -15.86 -0.53 3.63
N ILE A 534 -16.96 -0.02 4.21
CA ILE A 534 -16.90 0.89 5.36
C ILE A 534 -17.38 0.14 6.59
N ASP A 535 -16.54 0.05 7.63
CA ASP A 535 -16.91 -0.66 8.86
C ASP A 535 -17.82 0.15 9.80
N SER A 536 -18.27 -0.47 10.89
CA SER A 536 -19.14 0.16 11.89
C SER A 536 -18.51 1.33 12.66
N LEU A 537 -17.23 1.62 12.46
CA LEU A 537 -16.53 2.81 12.97
C LEU A 537 -16.26 3.85 11.86
N GLY A 538 -16.84 3.67 10.67
CA GLY A 538 -16.68 4.57 9.53
C GLY A 538 -15.32 4.45 8.84
N ARG A 539 -14.56 3.37 9.07
CA ARG A 539 -13.20 3.21 8.55
C ARG A 539 -13.23 2.44 7.23
N LEU A 540 -12.41 2.89 6.28
CA LEU A 540 -12.28 2.25 4.97
C LEU A 540 -11.50 0.94 5.06
N ARG A 541 -11.91 -0.05 4.28
CA ARG A 541 -11.15 -1.27 3.98
C ARG A 541 -11.22 -1.49 2.47
N ILE A 542 -10.08 -1.54 1.77
CA ILE A 542 -10.05 -1.90 0.34
C ILE A 542 -10.17 -3.42 0.18
N ILE A 543 -10.99 -3.84 -0.79
CA ILE A 543 -11.22 -5.24 -1.17
C ILE A 543 -10.34 -5.60 -2.36
N ASP A 544 -10.43 -4.85 -3.46
CA ASP A 544 -9.63 -4.99 -4.69
C ASP A 544 -9.85 -3.78 -5.63
N ARG A 545 -9.20 -3.74 -6.80
CA ARG A 545 -9.49 -2.80 -7.90
C ARG A 545 -10.59 -3.38 -8.80
N LYS A 546 -11.59 -2.57 -9.16
CA LYS A 546 -12.74 -2.91 -10.04
C LYS A 546 -12.33 -3.58 -11.36
N LYS A 547 -11.15 -3.26 -11.90
CA LYS A 547 -10.58 -3.82 -13.14
C LYS A 547 -9.69 -5.07 -12.94
N ASN A 548 -9.38 -5.45 -11.71
CA ASN A 548 -8.47 -6.56 -11.38
C ASN A 548 -9.18 -7.79 -10.77
N VAL A 549 -10.44 -7.65 -10.34
CA VAL A 549 -11.27 -8.77 -9.86
C VAL A 549 -11.44 -9.81 -10.97
N LEU A 550 -11.06 -11.06 -10.68
CA LEU A 550 -11.19 -12.19 -11.59
C LEU A 550 -12.52 -12.90 -11.34
N LYS A 551 -13.14 -13.45 -12.39
CA LYS A 551 -14.33 -14.32 -12.28
C LYS A 551 -13.96 -15.74 -12.70
N LEU A 552 -14.35 -16.74 -11.91
CA LEU A 552 -14.15 -18.16 -12.23
C LEU A 552 -15.41 -18.81 -12.82
N ALA A 553 -15.29 -20.05 -13.31
CA ALA A 553 -16.34 -20.78 -14.01
C ALA A 553 -17.66 -20.94 -13.20
N GLN A 554 -17.57 -21.09 -11.88
CA GLN A 554 -18.73 -21.14 -10.97
C GLN A 554 -19.42 -19.78 -10.74
N GLY A 555 -18.95 -18.70 -11.39
CA GLY A 555 -19.49 -17.35 -11.24
C GLY A 555 -18.92 -16.55 -10.06
N GLU A 556 -18.17 -17.20 -9.17
CA GLU A 556 -17.47 -16.58 -8.05
C GLU A 556 -16.43 -15.54 -8.50
N TYR A 557 -16.38 -14.42 -7.78
CA TYR A 557 -15.43 -13.33 -7.99
C TYR A 557 -14.30 -13.40 -6.96
N ILE A 558 -13.07 -13.17 -7.42
CA ILE A 558 -11.84 -13.38 -6.65
C ILE A 558 -10.94 -12.17 -6.78
N SER A 559 -10.35 -11.75 -5.65
CA SER A 559 -9.21 -10.84 -5.66
C SER A 559 -7.89 -11.60 -5.70
N PRO A 560 -7.10 -11.52 -6.80
CA PRO A 560 -5.78 -12.11 -6.84
C PRO A 560 -4.78 -11.33 -5.96
N GLU A 561 -4.90 -10.00 -5.86
CA GLU A 561 -3.99 -9.16 -5.04
C GLU A 561 -4.11 -9.49 -3.55
N ARG A 562 -5.35 -9.70 -3.07
CA ARG A 562 -5.60 -10.16 -1.69
C ARG A 562 -4.93 -11.51 -1.40
N ILE A 563 -4.98 -12.44 -2.35
CA ILE A 563 -4.43 -13.80 -2.22
C ILE A 563 -2.89 -13.77 -2.26
N GLU A 564 -2.31 -13.01 -3.20
CA GLU A 564 -0.87 -12.79 -3.31
C GLU A 564 -0.28 -12.17 -2.05
N ASN A 565 -0.90 -11.10 -1.52
CA ASN A 565 -0.42 -10.40 -0.32
C ASN A 565 -0.41 -11.31 0.92
N VAL A 566 -1.45 -12.12 1.12
CA VAL A 566 -1.52 -13.08 2.23
C VAL A 566 -0.43 -14.14 2.12
N TYR A 567 -0.16 -14.68 0.92
CA TYR A 567 0.95 -15.63 0.74
C TYR A 567 2.31 -14.98 1.02
N LEU A 568 2.56 -13.78 0.49
CA LEU A 568 3.83 -13.04 0.67
C LEU A 568 4.04 -12.50 2.11
N GLY A 569 2.98 -12.33 2.91
CA GLY A 569 3.09 -11.98 4.34
C GLY A 569 3.40 -13.18 5.26
N ASN A 570 3.10 -14.40 4.79
CA ASN A 570 3.06 -15.61 5.61
C ASN A 570 4.05 -16.72 5.21
N THR A 571 4.91 -16.50 4.22
CA THR A 571 6.11 -17.33 4.01
C THR A 571 7.27 -16.52 3.49
N ASN A 572 8.49 -16.96 3.83
CA ASN A 572 9.75 -16.39 3.36
C ASN A 572 10.28 -17.05 2.08
N ILE A 573 9.71 -18.18 1.62
CA ILE A 573 10.27 -18.93 0.47
C ILE A 573 9.90 -18.35 -0.90
N VAL A 574 9.00 -17.35 -0.96
CA VAL A 574 8.63 -16.60 -2.16
C VAL A 574 8.68 -15.09 -1.89
N ALA A 575 9.29 -14.35 -2.82
CA ALA A 575 9.52 -12.91 -2.73
C ALA A 575 8.57 -12.08 -3.63
N THR A 576 8.00 -12.69 -4.67
CA THR A 576 6.97 -12.09 -5.54
C THR A 576 5.94 -13.13 -5.99
N ALA A 577 4.74 -12.69 -6.37
CA ALA A 577 3.64 -13.57 -6.73
C ALA A 577 2.80 -12.99 -7.88
N TYR A 578 2.29 -13.87 -8.74
CA TYR A 578 1.23 -13.60 -9.70
C TYR A 578 0.22 -14.75 -9.64
N VAL A 579 -0.96 -14.48 -9.10
CA VAL A 579 -2.10 -15.40 -9.07
C VAL A 579 -2.99 -15.14 -10.29
N HIS A 580 -3.34 -16.22 -10.97
CA HIS A 580 -4.14 -16.22 -12.19
C HIS A 580 -5.39 -17.10 -12.02
N GLY A 581 -6.47 -16.65 -12.65
CA GLY A 581 -7.77 -17.31 -12.72
C GLY A 581 -8.42 -16.97 -14.06
N ASP A 582 -8.89 -17.98 -14.79
CA ASP A 582 -9.66 -17.81 -16.03
C ASP A 582 -11.14 -18.10 -15.76
N SER A 583 -12.01 -17.33 -16.40
CA SER A 583 -13.46 -17.54 -16.54
C SER A 583 -13.92 -18.97 -16.85
N LYS A 584 -13.06 -19.80 -17.45
CA LYS A 584 -13.34 -21.20 -17.84
C LYS A 584 -12.90 -22.22 -16.79
N GLU A 585 -12.17 -21.79 -15.77
CA GLU A 585 -11.55 -22.65 -14.77
C GLU A 585 -12.20 -22.46 -13.40
N SER A 586 -12.24 -23.52 -12.59
CA SER A 586 -12.84 -23.49 -11.26
C SER A 586 -11.86 -23.18 -10.13
N THR A 587 -10.58 -23.08 -10.45
CA THR A 587 -9.46 -22.95 -9.50
C THR A 587 -8.40 -21.96 -9.96
N LEU A 588 -7.54 -21.54 -9.05
CA LEU A 588 -6.41 -20.64 -9.31
C LEU A 588 -5.10 -21.40 -9.55
N VAL A 589 -4.25 -20.83 -10.40
CA VAL A 589 -2.83 -21.19 -10.57
C VAL A 589 -1.95 -19.97 -10.30
N ALA A 590 -0.65 -20.15 -10.07
CA ALA A 590 0.23 -19.01 -9.82
C ALA A 590 1.64 -19.18 -10.38
N ILE A 591 2.26 -18.05 -10.72
CA ILE A 591 3.68 -17.90 -10.98
C ILE A 591 4.28 -17.20 -9.75
N PHE A 592 5.27 -17.80 -9.08
CA PHE A 592 5.95 -17.17 -7.95
C PHE A 592 7.44 -16.94 -8.26
N GLY A 593 7.93 -15.78 -7.84
CA GLY A 593 9.35 -15.54 -7.65
C GLY A 593 9.79 -16.10 -6.30
N VAL A 594 10.70 -17.07 -6.31
CA VAL A 594 11.29 -17.64 -5.10
C VAL A 594 12.26 -16.67 -4.44
N ASP A 595 12.39 -16.72 -3.12
CA ASP A 595 13.33 -15.86 -2.39
C ASP A 595 14.77 -16.42 -2.48
N PRO A 596 15.77 -15.64 -2.92
CA PRO A 596 17.13 -16.15 -3.17
C PRO A 596 17.85 -16.72 -1.95
N GLU A 597 17.51 -16.25 -0.74
CA GLU A 597 18.20 -16.66 0.51
C GLU A 597 17.43 -17.77 1.23
N ASN A 598 16.10 -17.70 1.22
CA ASN A 598 15.23 -18.55 2.02
C ASN A 598 14.70 -19.78 1.26
N PHE A 599 14.57 -19.71 -0.07
CA PHE A 599 14.18 -20.86 -0.89
C PHE A 599 15.25 -21.95 -1.01
N PRO A 600 16.55 -21.68 -1.21
CA PRO A 600 17.56 -22.74 -1.35
C PRO A 600 17.66 -23.66 -0.12
N PRO A 601 17.66 -23.17 1.14
CA PRO A 601 17.59 -24.04 2.32
C PRO A 601 16.32 -24.88 2.40
N PHE A 602 15.17 -24.32 2.01
CA PHE A 602 13.89 -25.05 1.92
C PHE A 602 13.96 -26.17 0.87
N ALA A 603 14.38 -25.84 -0.36
CA ALA A 603 14.54 -26.80 -1.45
C ALA A 603 15.55 -27.89 -1.08
N SER A 604 16.68 -27.53 -0.46
CA SER A 604 17.69 -28.48 0.01
C SER A 604 17.11 -29.52 0.98
N LYS A 605 16.30 -29.06 1.94
CA LYS A 605 15.62 -29.92 2.91
C LYS A 605 14.56 -30.82 2.28
N VAL A 606 13.87 -30.37 1.23
CA VAL A 606 12.86 -31.16 0.50
C VAL A 606 13.51 -32.21 -0.41
N LEU A 607 14.66 -31.89 -1.00
CA LEU A 607 15.36 -32.74 -1.97
C LEU A 607 16.38 -33.70 -1.33
N GLY A 608 16.89 -33.39 -0.15
CA GLY A 608 17.98 -34.15 0.50
C GLY A 608 19.36 -33.91 -0.11
N ARG A 609 19.52 -32.85 -0.92
CA ARG A 609 20.78 -32.43 -1.58
C ARG A 609 20.97 -30.93 -1.41
N ASN A 610 22.20 -30.44 -1.39
CA ASN A 610 22.47 -29.01 -1.24
C ASN A 610 22.03 -28.20 -2.47
N VAL A 611 21.44 -27.02 -2.23
CA VAL A 611 21.12 -25.97 -3.21
C VAL A 611 21.60 -24.66 -2.59
N ALA A 612 22.54 -23.97 -3.23
CA ALA A 612 23.19 -22.78 -2.69
C ALA A 612 22.46 -21.48 -3.09
N ALA A 613 22.45 -20.48 -2.21
CA ALA A 613 21.82 -19.17 -2.46
C ALA A 613 22.42 -18.39 -3.65
N GLY A 614 23.72 -18.55 -3.90
CA GLY A 614 24.38 -17.96 -5.06
C GLY A 614 24.22 -18.75 -6.37
N ASP A 615 23.64 -19.96 -6.35
CA ASP A 615 23.51 -20.81 -7.53
C ASP A 615 22.15 -20.58 -8.23
N VAL A 616 22.09 -19.53 -9.05
CA VAL A 616 20.92 -19.17 -9.86
C VAL A 616 20.44 -20.33 -10.74
N ALA A 617 21.34 -21.17 -11.25
CA ALA A 617 20.98 -22.31 -12.09
C ALA A 617 20.39 -23.44 -11.24
N GLY A 618 21.02 -23.79 -10.12
CA GLY A 618 20.56 -24.80 -9.17
C GLY A 618 19.23 -24.43 -8.50
N ILE A 619 19.01 -23.15 -8.16
CA ILE A 619 17.75 -22.63 -7.65
C ILE A 619 16.63 -22.85 -8.68
N ASN A 620 16.82 -22.41 -9.92
CA ASN A 620 15.82 -22.58 -10.98
C ASN A 620 15.59 -24.05 -11.36
N ALA A 621 16.61 -24.91 -11.27
CA ALA A 621 16.45 -26.35 -11.45
C ALA A 621 15.63 -26.98 -10.31
N ALA A 622 15.96 -26.69 -9.05
CA ALA A 622 15.24 -27.18 -7.88
C ALA A 622 13.78 -26.68 -7.85
N ALA A 623 13.53 -25.44 -8.25
CA ALA A 623 12.20 -24.84 -8.38
C ALA A 623 11.29 -25.58 -9.38
N ARG A 624 11.86 -26.27 -10.37
CA ARG A 624 11.12 -27.07 -11.36
C ARG A 624 10.82 -28.50 -10.88
N GLU A 625 11.50 -29.01 -9.85
CA GLU A 625 11.31 -30.39 -9.39
C GLU A 625 9.90 -30.62 -8.78
N PRO A 626 9.17 -31.69 -9.19
CA PRO A 626 7.81 -31.95 -8.69
C PRO A 626 7.70 -32.04 -7.16
N LYS A 627 8.71 -32.61 -6.48
CA LYS A 627 8.76 -32.68 -5.01
C LYS A 627 8.76 -31.30 -4.35
N VAL A 628 9.47 -30.34 -4.94
CA VAL A 628 9.58 -28.96 -4.43
C VAL A 628 8.27 -28.21 -4.71
N LYS A 629 7.69 -28.34 -5.91
CA LYS A 629 6.35 -27.82 -6.20
C LYS A 629 5.29 -28.34 -5.21
N GLU A 630 5.26 -29.64 -4.96
CA GLU A 630 4.32 -30.26 -4.02
C GLU A 630 4.53 -29.77 -2.57
N ALA A 631 5.79 -29.58 -2.16
CA ALA A 631 6.12 -29.01 -0.85
C ALA A 631 5.68 -27.54 -0.72
N VAL A 632 5.87 -26.72 -1.76
CA VAL A 632 5.37 -25.32 -1.80
C VAL A 632 3.84 -25.30 -1.76
N LEU A 633 3.16 -26.14 -2.55
CA LEU A 633 1.69 -26.24 -2.54
C LEU A 633 1.15 -26.63 -1.15
N LYS A 634 1.85 -27.49 -0.39
CA LYS A 634 1.49 -27.80 1.02
C LYS A 634 1.67 -26.59 1.96
N VAL A 635 2.66 -25.73 1.73
CA VAL A 635 2.81 -24.46 2.46
C VAL A 635 1.67 -23.50 2.11
N LEU A 636 1.36 -23.33 0.83
CA LEU A 636 0.27 -22.46 0.36
C LEU A 636 -1.11 -22.95 0.84
N ASP A 637 -1.37 -24.27 0.85
CA ASP A 637 -2.62 -24.83 1.38
C ASP A 637 -2.77 -24.58 2.89
N LYS A 638 -1.68 -24.73 3.66
CA LYS A 638 -1.65 -24.41 5.10
C LYS A 638 -1.96 -22.93 5.34
N ILE A 639 -1.33 -22.02 4.60
CA ILE A 639 -1.57 -20.57 4.72
C ILE A 639 -3.02 -20.23 4.36
N GLY A 640 -3.52 -20.71 3.22
CA GLY A 640 -4.89 -20.44 2.77
C GLY A 640 -5.95 -20.94 3.74
N ARG A 641 -5.78 -22.13 4.33
CA ARG A 641 -6.67 -22.65 5.39
C ARG A 641 -6.64 -21.79 6.65
N GLY A 642 -5.46 -21.34 7.09
CA GLY A 642 -5.32 -20.43 8.23
C GLY A 642 -6.07 -19.12 8.02
N HIS A 643 -5.99 -18.56 6.81
CA HIS A 643 -6.67 -17.32 6.41
C HIS A 643 -8.10 -17.54 5.89
N LYS A 644 -8.69 -18.73 6.16
CA LYS A 644 -10.07 -19.10 5.81
C LYS A 644 -10.43 -18.93 4.32
N PHE A 645 -9.46 -19.12 3.42
CA PHE A 645 -9.69 -19.07 1.98
C PHE A 645 -10.70 -20.14 1.54
N ASN A 646 -11.62 -19.75 0.67
CA ASN A 646 -12.58 -20.67 0.08
C ASN A 646 -11.89 -21.73 -0.79
N ASN A 647 -12.61 -22.79 -1.14
CA ASN A 647 -12.04 -23.90 -1.92
C ASN A 647 -11.48 -23.48 -3.29
N TRP A 648 -12.03 -22.40 -3.87
CA TRP A 648 -11.63 -21.80 -5.14
C TRP A 648 -10.51 -20.75 -5.02
N GLU A 649 -10.36 -20.12 -3.84
CA GLU A 649 -9.32 -19.11 -3.58
C GLU A 649 -7.94 -19.72 -3.24
N ARG A 650 -7.86 -21.04 -3.08
CA ARG A 650 -6.60 -21.76 -2.87
C ARG A 650 -5.96 -22.12 -4.20
N VAL A 651 -4.75 -21.60 -4.45
CA VAL A 651 -3.91 -21.96 -5.60
C VAL A 651 -3.66 -23.47 -5.63
N ARG A 652 -3.87 -24.09 -6.80
CA ARG A 652 -3.80 -25.56 -6.98
C ARG A 652 -2.56 -26.05 -7.69
N ASN A 653 -1.92 -25.22 -8.50
CA ASN A 653 -0.66 -25.55 -9.15
C ASN A 653 0.21 -24.30 -9.32
N VAL A 654 1.54 -24.48 -9.35
CA VAL A 654 2.53 -23.39 -9.36
C VAL A 654 3.65 -23.58 -10.37
N HIS A 655 4.07 -22.47 -10.98
CA HIS A 655 5.37 -22.32 -11.60
C HIS A 655 6.27 -21.48 -10.66
N LEU A 656 7.53 -21.88 -10.53
CA LEU A 656 8.49 -21.31 -9.58
C LEU A 656 9.77 -20.93 -10.34
N LEU A 657 10.20 -19.68 -10.18
CA LEU A 657 11.36 -19.08 -10.86
C LEU A 657 12.10 -18.16 -9.90
N LEU A 658 13.38 -17.88 -10.15
CA LEU A 658 14.06 -16.75 -9.51
C LEU A 658 13.69 -15.44 -10.24
N ASP A 659 13.30 -14.41 -9.49
CA ASP A 659 12.93 -13.05 -9.95
C ASP A 659 12.24 -12.95 -11.34
N PRO A 660 11.07 -13.61 -11.54
CA PRO A 660 10.36 -13.63 -12.83
C PRO A 660 9.76 -12.29 -13.26
N PHE A 661 9.62 -11.31 -12.35
CA PHE A 661 9.02 -10.01 -12.65
C PHE A 661 10.01 -8.89 -12.30
N THR A 662 10.47 -8.14 -13.30
CA THR A 662 11.35 -6.96 -13.12
C THR A 662 10.78 -5.76 -13.88
N PRO A 663 11.27 -4.53 -13.63
CA PRO A 663 10.99 -3.40 -14.52
C PRO A 663 11.56 -3.65 -15.92
N ASP A 664 12.76 -4.24 -15.99
CA ASP A 664 13.55 -4.41 -17.22
C ASP A 664 12.93 -5.43 -18.19
N ASN A 665 12.35 -6.52 -17.67
CA ASN A 665 11.56 -7.46 -18.48
C ASN A 665 10.12 -6.97 -18.75
N GLY A 666 9.81 -5.73 -18.35
CA GLY A 666 8.55 -5.06 -18.61
C GLY A 666 7.38 -5.53 -17.74
N LEU A 667 7.53 -6.54 -16.88
CA LEU A 667 6.43 -7.13 -16.12
C LEU A 667 6.08 -6.37 -14.82
N LEU A 668 6.99 -5.56 -14.28
CA LEU A 668 6.69 -4.60 -13.22
C LEU A 668 6.62 -3.16 -13.75
N THR A 669 5.89 -2.29 -13.05
CA THR A 669 6.05 -0.83 -13.15
C THR A 669 7.37 -0.38 -12.48
N PRO A 670 7.84 0.86 -12.72
CA PRO A 670 8.89 1.48 -11.90
C PRO A 670 8.57 1.51 -10.39
N THR A 671 7.29 1.50 -10.03
CA THR A 671 6.78 1.40 -8.65
C THR A 671 6.67 -0.05 -8.14
N LEU A 672 7.24 -1.02 -8.84
CA LEU A 672 7.27 -2.44 -8.51
C LEU A 672 5.88 -3.11 -8.42
N LYS A 673 4.85 -2.52 -9.05
CA LYS A 673 3.51 -3.10 -9.16
C LYS A 673 3.43 -4.00 -10.39
N LEU A 674 2.75 -5.14 -10.27
CA LEU A 674 2.69 -6.15 -11.33
C LEU A 674 1.77 -5.73 -12.48
N LYS A 675 2.29 -5.76 -13.71
CA LYS A 675 1.51 -5.52 -14.93
C LYS A 675 0.77 -6.81 -15.34
N ARG A 676 -0.38 -7.07 -14.70
CA ARG A 676 -1.15 -8.35 -14.84
C ARG A 676 -1.38 -8.81 -16.30
N PRO A 677 -1.80 -7.97 -17.27
CA PRO A 677 -2.00 -8.41 -18.66
C PRO A 677 -0.70 -8.88 -19.34
N GLN A 678 0.40 -8.20 -19.07
CA GLN A 678 1.73 -8.51 -19.60
C GLN A 678 2.25 -9.81 -18.96
N ALA A 679 2.06 -10.00 -17.65
CA ALA A 679 2.39 -11.26 -16.97
C ALA A 679 1.55 -12.44 -17.50
N ALA A 680 0.24 -12.24 -17.72
CA ALA A 680 -0.65 -13.22 -18.32
C ALA A 680 -0.22 -13.63 -19.74
N LYS A 681 0.32 -12.68 -20.52
CA LYS A 681 0.86 -12.94 -21.87
C LYS A 681 2.22 -13.64 -21.82
N ALA A 682 3.14 -13.17 -20.96
CA ALA A 682 4.49 -13.71 -20.87
C ALA A 682 4.53 -15.16 -20.36
N PHE A 683 3.65 -15.51 -19.41
CA PHE A 683 3.55 -16.85 -18.84
C PHE A 683 2.36 -17.66 -19.37
N ARG A 684 1.79 -17.32 -20.54
CA ARG A 684 0.57 -17.95 -21.05
C ARG A 684 0.70 -19.47 -21.17
N GLU A 685 1.78 -19.94 -21.81
CA GLU A 685 2.10 -21.36 -21.97
C GLU A 685 2.27 -22.08 -20.63
N ASP A 686 2.92 -21.44 -19.65
CA ASP A 686 3.05 -21.98 -18.30
C ASP A 686 1.68 -22.11 -17.61
N ILE A 687 0.85 -21.07 -17.68
CA ILE A 687 -0.48 -21.04 -17.07
C ILE A 687 -1.40 -22.11 -17.69
N ASP A 688 -1.40 -22.24 -19.02
CA ASP A 688 -2.17 -23.27 -19.73
C ASP A 688 -1.71 -24.68 -19.36
N ARG A 689 -0.39 -24.90 -19.25
CA ARG A 689 0.17 -26.17 -18.77
C ARG A 689 -0.22 -26.45 -17.32
N LEU A 690 -0.17 -25.45 -16.42
CA LEU A 690 -0.56 -25.62 -15.01
C LEU A 690 -2.04 -26.05 -14.87
N TYR A 691 -2.93 -25.54 -15.72
CA TYR A 691 -4.34 -25.98 -15.77
C TYR A 691 -4.53 -27.37 -16.40
N ALA A 692 -3.77 -27.70 -17.45
CA ALA A 692 -3.77 -29.05 -18.02
C ALA A 692 -3.29 -30.11 -17.00
N GLU A 693 -2.24 -29.80 -16.23
CA GLU A 693 -1.73 -30.62 -15.13
C GLU A 693 -2.82 -30.86 -14.04
N ILE A 694 -3.65 -29.86 -13.72
CA ILE A 694 -4.78 -30.00 -12.78
C ILE A 694 -5.85 -30.94 -13.37
N LYS A 695 -6.32 -30.69 -14.59
CA LYS A 695 -7.38 -31.50 -15.22
C LYS A 695 -6.97 -32.98 -15.34
N ALA A 696 -5.74 -33.24 -15.76
CA ALA A 696 -5.17 -34.58 -15.85
C ALA A 696 -5.07 -35.30 -14.49
N THR A 697 -5.01 -34.57 -13.37
CA THR A 697 -5.00 -35.16 -12.01
C THR A 697 -6.39 -35.30 -11.38
N GLU A 698 -7.42 -34.63 -11.90
CA GLU A 698 -8.81 -34.79 -11.46
C GLU A 698 -9.56 -35.94 -12.15
N GLU A 699 -9.30 -36.20 -13.45
CA GLU A 699 -9.97 -37.27 -14.21
C GLU A 699 -9.89 -38.70 -13.63
N PRO A 700 -8.78 -39.15 -13.00
CA PRO A 700 -8.66 -40.50 -12.42
C PRO A 700 -9.73 -40.84 -11.35
N SER A 701 -10.42 -39.83 -10.80
CA SER A 701 -11.49 -40.00 -9.82
C SER A 701 -12.71 -40.77 -10.37
N LYS A 702 -13.11 -40.51 -11.63
CA LYS A 702 -14.31 -41.09 -12.26
C LYS A 702 -14.19 -42.62 -12.44
N PHE A 703 -12.99 -43.12 -12.72
CA PHE A 703 -12.74 -44.57 -12.80
C PHE A 703 -12.79 -45.26 -11.43
N LYS A 704 -12.29 -44.62 -10.36
CA LYS A 704 -12.41 -45.17 -9.00
C LYS A 704 -13.86 -45.27 -8.54
N LEU A 705 -14.73 -44.31 -8.91
CA LEU A 705 -16.17 -44.41 -8.62
C LEU A 705 -16.83 -45.61 -9.35
N LYS A 706 -16.52 -45.84 -10.63
CA LYS A 706 -17.01 -47.05 -11.35
C LYS A 706 -16.54 -48.34 -10.68
N ALA A 707 -15.28 -48.44 -10.29
CA ALA A 707 -14.74 -49.62 -9.62
C ALA A 707 -15.35 -49.85 -8.22
N LEU A 708 -15.68 -48.77 -7.50
CA LEU A 708 -16.33 -48.84 -6.19
C LEU A 708 -17.79 -49.31 -6.33
N ASN A 709 -18.56 -48.75 -7.28
CA ASN A 709 -19.92 -49.19 -7.57
C ASN A 709 -19.95 -50.69 -7.97
N LEU A 710 -19.02 -51.14 -8.81
CA LEU A 710 -18.94 -52.56 -9.20
C LEU A 710 -18.70 -53.48 -7.99
N ARG A 711 -17.87 -53.06 -7.03
CA ARG A 711 -17.66 -53.80 -5.77
C ARG A 711 -18.89 -53.79 -4.86
N VAL A 712 -19.59 -52.65 -4.75
CA VAL A 712 -20.86 -52.57 -3.98
C VAL A 712 -21.92 -53.49 -4.60
N GLN A 713 -21.98 -53.56 -5.94
CA GLN A 713 -22.92 -54.43 -6.66
C GLN A 713 -22.62 -55.92 -6.45
N PHE A 714 -21.33 -56.31 -6.43
CA PHE A 714 -20.90 -57.67 -6.04
C PHE A 714 -21.24 -58.01 -4.59
N ILE A 715 -21.03 -57.08 -3.64
CA ILE A 715 -21.40 -57.27 -2.23
C ILE A 715 -22.93 -57.43 -2.09
N PHE A 716 -23.72 -56.66 -2.83
CA PHE A 716 -25.19 -56.80 -2.82
C PHE A 716 -25.66 -58.16 -3.35
N MET A 717 -25.05 -58.69 -4.42
CA MET A 717 -25.32 -60.07 -4.87
C MET A 717 -24.96 -61.10 -3.80
N PHE A 718 -23.77 -60.99 -3.20
CA PHE A 718 -23.32 -61.94 -2.18
C PHE A 718 -24.22 -61.95 -0.93
N VAL A 719 -24.73 -60.78 -0.52
CA VAL A 719 -25.72 -60.66 0.56
C VAL A 719 -27.07 -61.27 0.17
N ILE A 720 -27.54 -61.06 -1.07
CA ILE A 720 -28.78 -61.67 -1.56
C ILE A 720 -28.70 -63.21 -1.57
N ASP A 721 -27.57 -63.78 -2.00
CA ASP A 721 -27.41 -65.24 -2.03
C ASP A 721 -27.20 -65.84 -0.62
N LEU A 722 -26.54 -65.12 0.29
CA LEU A 722 -26.52 -65.49 1.72
C LEU A 722 -27.92 -65.47 2.36
N VAL A 723 -28.78 -64.50 2.00
CA VAL A 723 -30.18 -64.44 2.47
C VAL A 723 -31.01 -65.61 1.88
N LYS A 724 -30.78 -66.00 0.61
CA LYS A 724 -31.42 -67.21 0.05
C LYS A 724 -31.00 -68.48 0.79
N ILE A 725 -29.72 -68.63 1.11
CA ILE A 725 -29.20 -69.79 1.87
C ILE A 725 -29.79 -69.80 3.29
N GLY A 726 -29.91 -68.65 3.95
CA GLY A 726 -30.57 -68.53 5.25
C GLY A 726 -32.05 -68.96 5.22
N ASN A 727 -32.80 -68.51 4.21
CA ASN A 727 -34.24 -68.81 4.05
C ASN A 727 -34.54 -70.28 3.71
N ILE A 728 -33.56 -71.07 3.29
CA ILE A 728 -33.71 -72.54 3.11
C ILE A 728 -33.67 -73.28 4.45
N LEU A 729 -33.12 -72.66 5.50
CA LEU A 729 -32.92 -73.29 6.83
C LEU A 729 -33.97 -72.88 7.88
N THR A 730 -34.79 -71.85 7.62
CA THR A 730 -35.76 -71.30 8.58
C THR A 730 -37.18 -71.30 8.04
N ASN A 731 -37.84 -72.46 8.13
CA ASN A 731 -39.15 -72.73 7.54
C ASN A 731 -40.31 -71.97 8.24
N LYS A 732 -40.48 -70.67 7.96
CA LYS A 732 -41.60 -69.80 8.41
C LYS A 732 -42.02 -68.80 7.31
N PRO A 733 -43.31 -68.67 6.99
CA PRO A 733 -43.80 -67.73 5.99
C PRO A 733 -44.23 -66.37 6.58
N LEU A 734 -44.02 -65.31 5.79
CA LEU A 734 -44.57 -63.93 5.79
C LEU A 734 -43.56 -63.09 4.98
N GLY A 735 -43.89 -62.12 4.14
CA GLY A 735 -45.14 -61.52 3.66
C GLY A 735 -44.74 -60.27 2.82
N GLY A 736 -45.50 -59.88 1.79
CA GLY A 736 -45.13 -58.73 0.94
C GLY A 736 -45.13 -57.38 1.68
N VAL A 737 -44.59 -56.28 1.14
CA VAL A 737 -44.24 -55.95 -0.26
C VAL A 737 -43.05 -54.97 -0.28
N TYR A 738 -42.18 -55.07 -1.30
CA TYR A 738 -41.25 -53.99 -1.68
C TYR A 738 -41.60 -53.47 -3.07
N SER A 739 -41.76 -52.15 -3.21
CA SER A 739 -41.92 -51.48 -4.52
C SER A 739 -40.58 -50.89 -4.97
N THR A 740 -40.18 -51.16 -6.20
CA THR A 740 -38.92 -50.69 -6.79
C THR A 740 -39.11 -49.37 -7.55
N CYS A 741 -38.29 -48.36 -7.25
CA CYS A 741 -38.13 -47.18 -8.10
C CYS A 741 -36.91 -47.36 -9.02
N VAL A 742 -37.14 -47.37 -10.33
CA VAL A 742 -36.09 -47.48 -11.36
C VAL A 742 -35.69 -46.08 -11.81
N TRP A 743 -34.38 -45.81 -11.84
CA TRP A 743 -33.82 -44.67 -12.57
C TRP A 743 -33.55 -45.05 -14.03
N HIS A 744 -33.87 -44.14 -14.95
CA HIS A 744 -33.48 -44.22 -16.37
C HIS A 744 -32.94 -42.87 -16.82
N SER A 745 -32.02 -42.89 -17.79
CA SER A 745 -31.29 -41.72 -18.26
C SER A 745 -31.21 -41.68 -19.78
N THR A 746 -31.82 -40.68 -20.40
CA THR A 746 -31.68 -40.35 -21.82
C THR A 746 -31.89 -38.85 -22.06
N ASP A 747 -30.97 -38.26 -22.84
CA ASP A 747 -31.09 -37.02 -23.63
C ASP A 747 -31.06 -37.50 -25.12
N PRO A 748 -31.60 -36.84 -26.18
CA PRO A 748 -31.34 -35.41 -26.49
C PRO A 748 -32.40 -34.58 -27.29
N GLN A 749 -32.47 -33.27 -26.97
CA GLN A 749 -32.67 -32.16 -27.95
C GLN A 749 -34.06 -32.09 -28.70
N PRO A 750 -34.36 -31.12 -29.62
CA PRO A 750 -34.97 -29.84 -29.19
C PRO A 750 -36.13 -29.25 -30.04
N ARG A 751 -36.76 -28.16 -29.51
CA ARG A 751 -37.74 -27.21 -30.13
C ARG A 751 -39.24 -27.63 -30.14
N PRO A 752 -40.22 -26.68 -30.25
CA PRO A 752 -40.21 -25.22 -29.99
C PRO A 752 -41.32 -24.71 -29.03
N LEU A 753 -41.36 -23.40 -28.77
CA LEU A 753 -42.41 -22.67 -28.04
C LEU A 753 -43.74 -22.51 -28.81
N PRO A 754 -44.86 -22.33 -28.10
CA PRO A 754 -45.92 -21.38 -28.46
C PRO A 754 -46.12 -20.28 -27.38
N SER A 755 -46.93 -19.25 -27.68
CA SER A 755 -47.01 -18.00 -26.89
C SER A 755 -48.43 -17.46 -26.64
N THR A 756 -48.69 -17.01 -25.40
CA THR A 756 -49.78 -16.12 -24.92
C THR A 756 -49.41 -15.72 -23.48
N ARG A 757 -49.31 -14.46 -22.99
CA ARG A 757 -49.91 -13.13 -23.23
C ARG A 757 -51.17 -12.86 -22.34
N LEU A 758 -51.20 -11.68 -21.69
CA LEU A 758 -52.18 -11.15 -20.70
C LEU A 758 -52.01 -11.75 -19.28
N ALA A 759 -51.84 -11.02 -18.16
CA ALA A 759 -52.53 -9.86 -17.55
C ALA A 759 -53.84 -10.24 -16.82
N GLY A 760 -54.14 -9.82 -15.58
CA GLY A 760 -53.42 -9.04 -14.55
C GLY A 760 -54.35 -8.75 -13.34
N GLY A 761 -53.90 -8.10 -12.23
CA GLY A 761 -54.83 -7.53 -11.21
C GLY A 761 -54.48 -7.63 -9.71
N HIS A 762 -54.16 -6.48 -9.11
CA HIS A 762 -54.45 -5.97 -7.75
C HIS A 762 -54.44 -6.80 -6.42
N ARG A 763 -53.58 -6.31 -5.50
CA ARG A 763 -53.83 -5.84 -4.09
C ARG A 763 -54.32 -6.79 -2.96
N HIS A 764 -53.41 -7.00 -1.98
CA HIS A 764 -53.55 -6.83 -0.50
C HIS A 764 -54.66 -7.56 0.32
N PRO A 765 -54.50 -7.75 1.67
CA PRO A 765 -53.28 -7.85 2.51
C PRO A 765 -53.30 -9.07 3.50
N ILE A 766 -52.40 -9.04 4.49
CA ILE A 766 -52.08 -10.08 5.51
C ILE A 766 -53.10 -10.10 6.69
N PRO A 767 -53.29 -11.25 7.37
CA PRO A 767 -53.20 -11.26 8.85
C PRO A 767 -52.27 -12.38 9.42
N LEU A 768 -51.85 -12.23 10.68
CA LEU A 768 -50.89 -13.11 11.39
C LEU A 768 -51.56 -14.27 12.17
N LEU A 769 -50.79 -15.33 12.41
CA LEU A 769 -50.77 -16.20 13.62
C LEU A 769 -49.36 -16.84 13.68
N LEU A 770 -48.48 -16.65 14.68
CA LEU A 770 -48.52 -16.96 16.14
C LEU A 770 -48.59 -18.46 16.50
N GLY A 771 -47.58 -18.94 17.26
CA GLY A 771 -47.66 -20.15 18.11
C GLY A 771 -46.56 -21.22 17.90
N PRO A 772 -45.66 -21.47 18.87
CA PRO A 772 -44.61 -22.50 18.79
C PRO A 772 -44.87 -23.73 19.69
N LEU A 773 -44.23 -24.88 19.41
CA LEU A 773 -44.22 -26.04 20.31
C LEU A 773 -42.88 -26.84 20.35
N PHE A 774 -42.51 -27.17 21.59
CA PHE A 774 -41.65 -28.26 22.11
C PHE A 774 -40.12 -28.41 21.86
N ARG A 775 -39.50 -28.71 23.01
CA ARG A 775 -38.18 -29.28 23.38
C ARG A 775 -38.44 -30.07 24.70
N PRO A 776 -37.50 -30.83 25.30
CA PRO A 776 -36.51 -31.75 24.71
C PRO A 776 -36.40 -33.10 25.49
N PHE A 777 -35.57 -34.03 25.01
CA PHE A 777 -34.89 -35.10 25.77
C PHE A 777 -33.48 -35.26 25.16
N GLY A 778 -32.42 -35.70 25.85
CA GLY A 778 -32.17 -35.97 27.27
C GLY A 778 -30.67 -36.33 27.47
N THR A 779 -30.09 -36.08 28.64
CA THR A 779 -28.66 -36.36 28.94
C THR A 779 -28.45 -37.75 29.57
N PRO A 780 -27.18 -38.19 29.70
CA PRO A 780 -26.77 -38.59 31.05
C PRO A 780 -25.35 -38.14 31.50
N CYS A 781 -25.33 -37.49 32.66
CA CYS A 781 -24.43 -37.68 33.81
C CYS A 781 -22.89 -37.73 33.67
N GLY A 782 -22.23 -36.80 34.37
CA GLY A 782 -20.86 -36.92 34.91
C GLY A 782 -20.67 -35.96 36.08
N LYS A 783 -20.40 -36.48 37.29
CA LYS A 783 -20.15 -35.69 38.52
C LYS A 783 -18.64 -35.47 38.69
N THR A 784 -18.16 -34.37 39.29
CA THR A 784 -18.07 -34.19 40.76
C THR A 784 -18.24 -32.75 41.25
N LYS A 785 -18.32 -32.58 42.58
CA LYS A 785 -18.63 -31.36 43.34
C LYS A 785 -17.42 -30.92 44.20
N LEU A 786 -17.47 -29.65 44.66
CA LEU A 786 -17.07 -29.05 45.96
C LEU A 786 -16.49 -27.64 45.68
N GLU A 787 -17.04 -26.50 46.14
CA GLU A 787 -17.33 -26.02 47.51
C GLU A 787 -16.05 -25.63 48.29
N GLY A 788 -15.94 -24.47 48.95
CA GLY A 788 -16.91 -23.36 49.11
C GLY A 788 -16.35 -22.17 49.93
N HIS A 789 -17.24 -21.33 50.47
CA HIS A 789 -17.00 -20.12 51.33
C HIS A 789 -16.41 -18.87 50.62
N SER A 790 -16.92 -17.62 50.73
CA SER A 790 -17.52 -16.79 51.82
C SER A 790 -16.49 -16.20 52.79
N SER A 791 -16.48 -14.91 53.17
CA SER A 791 -17.29 -13.71 52.81
C SER A 791 -16.44 -12.42 53.10
N THR A 792 -16.85 -11.18 53.41
CA THR A 792 -18.11 -10.54 53.88
C THR A 792 -18.11 -9.00 53.55
N SER A 793 -18.91 -8.21 54.27
CA SER A 793 -19.08 -6.74 54.30
C SER A 793 -17.94 -6.02 55.09
N GLU A 794 -17.86 -4.70 55.35
CA GLU A 794 -18.85 -3.59 55.52
C GLU A 794 -18.33 -2.20 55.07
N ASP A 795 -19.21 -1.19 55.04
CA ASP A 795 -18.90 0.25 54.85
C ASP A 795 -18.34 0.93 56.12
N CYS A 796 -17.60 2.05 55.98
CA CYS A 796 -17.83 3.25 56.82
C CYS A 796 -17.07 4.54 56.39
N ASP A 797 -17.67 5.67 56.82
CA ASP A 797 -17.39 7.10 56.59
C ASP A 797 -15.98 7.67 56.93
N ARG A 798 -15.65 8.79 56.25
CA ARG A 798 -15.02 10.06 56.71
C ARG A 798 -13.73 10.08 57.57
N ASN A 799 -12.79 10.93 57.16
CA ASN A 799 -12.70 12.30 57.73
C ASN A 799 -11.79 13.26 56.93
N GLU A 800 -12.07 14.55 57.05
CA GLU A 800 -11.17 15.65 56.67
C GLU A 800 -10.23 15.99 57.85
N TYR A 801 -9.11 16.71 57.60
CA TYR A 801 -8.79 17.96 58.33
C TYR A 801 -7.57 18.71 57.74
N THR A 802 -7.71 20.05 57.71
CA THR A 802 -6.71 21.16 57.73
C THR A 802 -5.21 20.79 57.88
N SER A 803 -4.27 21.25 57.03
CA SER A 803 -3.82 22.62 56.68
C SER A 803 -2.92 23.34 57.70
N HIS A 804 -1.67 23.62 57.30
CA HIS A 804 -0.78 24.76 57.67
C HIS A 804 0.41 24.72 56.67
N GLY A 805 1.13 25.80 56.34
CA GLY A 805 1.04 27.20 56.78
C GLY A 805 2.44 27.83 56.86
N ASN A 806 2.59 29.09 56.41
CA ASN A 806 3.79 29.96 56.49
C ASN A 806 4.91 29.63 55.44
N GLU A 807 5.31 30.54 54.53
CA GLU A 807 6.12 31.78 54.63
C GLU A 807 7.63 31.52 54.41
N SER A 808 8.46 32.44 53.88
CA SER A 808 8.23 33.67 53.08
C SER A 808 9.58 34.20 52.54
N SER A 809 9.55 34.98 51.45
CA SER A 809 10.60 35.96 51.05
C SER A 809 12.02 35.40 50.70
N ASP A 810 12.94 36.11 50.03
CA ASP A 810 12.83 37.30 49.17
C ASP A 810 13.98 37.31 48.13
N LYS A 811 13.71 37.93 46.96
CA LYS A 811 14.58 38.83 46.15
C LYS A 811 15.98 38.48 45.59
N ASP A 812 16.20 39.17 44.46
CA ASP A 812 17.40 39.74 43.83
C ASP A 812 18.52 38.83 43.26
N GLY A 813 18.93 39.16 42.02
CA GLY A 813 19.88 38.43 41.17
C GLY A 813 19.70 38.77 39.69
#